data_AF-A0A2U3KJC3-F1
#
_entry.id   AF-A0A2U3KJC3-F1
#
_cell.length_a   1.000
_cell.length_b   1.000
_cell.length_c   1.000
_cell.angle_alpha   90.00
_cell.angle_beta   90.00
_cell.angle_gamma   90.00
#
_symmetry.space_group_name_H-M   'P 1'
#
loop_
_entity.id
_entity.type
_entity.pdbx_description
1 polymer ?
#
loop_
_entity_poly.entity_id
_entity_poly.type
_entity_poly.pdbx_seq_one_letter_code
_entity_poly.pdbx_strand_id
1 'polypeptide(L)'
;MRIHNRSFQIVLLLAPVLAAQPPLIDRELLFGSPEIAGAQISPDGKYVTFVKPWNGTLNVWIKKTGEPFSGARPLTAETRSAVSSYLWTRDAKYVCYVKADGEETSNLYAVDPTAAVPDGAAAPPSRDLTKLKSATVQLFGASRSDPDLVYAGINDRDKGWPDLYKVNAATGVRMLIRENIEQISAWLFDSSGRVRLAQRTAESGDQEILRVEPNTITKVYSCGAYETCTPLRFDKDGKRVYMIANQGDTNLASLVLLDPQTGKTATVEADPLKRSDIAAAGFSDRTDDLIFTAYIDDRQRRHFRDKAFEADFKWIETKLPDREIGVASIAADEQFWLVNAYGDTEPGETFVFDRQARTLSLQYRVQEALPRAALAAMQAIRYKSSDGLEISAYLTLPKGTPATNLPTLVIPHGGPWTRDVWGYNALAQLFANRGYAVLMPNFRGSTGYGKTFLDAADGEWGRKMQDDLTWGVQYLVARGTADPKRVAILGSAYGGYAALAGVAFTPDLYRAAVDIAGPLNLQTMLGSIPASFEPLRKMMYRRLADPATTEGKSWLKERSPFNESGKIKTPLMVVEGLRDPQVSRAETDQVVAGLRERAVPVEYLLAPDEGHGWTRPVNHMAMLAAAEKFLATHLKGRYQGDATPEVSRRLAEITIDPEKVAASVRANTASAVPTLVADLKPGYYRYQTKLSLGGKEASIKTATIIEEKDGAWAATEMAETPMGTSIDMAILVKGTLVVKRRSMKQGDASVDVDFSDGRAAGKISVNGQERTISADVGGPLFADASGSLQAIGCLPLADGYTFAYRNFDLQRLKTKVMHLRVNGSETVTVPAGTFEAFVVQISSPESASDKAMIWIAKESRQPVKVVTVSSAMGGATMTSELVP
;
A
#
# COMPACT_ATOMS: atom_id res chain seq x y z
N MET A 1 54.79 -76.53 0.99
CA MET A 1 55.57 -75.37 0.53
C MET A 1 54.64 -74.41 -0.21
N ARG A 2 54.05 -73.42 0.47
CA ARG A 2 53.23 -72.36 -0.15
C ARG A 2 53.48 -71.05 0.59
N ILE A 3 54.19 -70.17 -0.09
CA ILE A 3 54.58 -68.82 0.35
C ILE A 3 53.32 -67.94 0.29
N HIS A 4 52.95 -67.35 1.42
CA HIS A 4 51.92 -66.31 1.49
C HIS A 4 52.58 -64.95 1.26
N ASN A 5 52.22 -64.28 0.18
CA ASN A 5 52.61 -62.89 -0.09
C ASN A 5 51.47 -61.97 0.34
N ARG A 6 51.75 -61.06 1.28
CA ARG A 6 50.80 -60.04 1.77
C ARG A 6 50.84 -58.82 0.85
N SER A 7 49.69 -58.44 0.31
CA SER A 7 49.50 -57.13 -0.35
C SER A 7 48.71 -56.21 0.58
N PHE A 8 49.32 -55.11 1.00
CA PHE A 8 48.66 -54.02 1.73
C PHE A 8 47.83 -53.18 0.74
N GLN A 9 46.51 -53.11 0.93
CA GLN A 9 45.67 -52.09 0.28
C GLN A 9 45.63 -50.84 1.18
N ILE A 10 46.11 -49.72 0.64
CA ILE A 10 45.91 -48.39 1.22
C ILE A 10 44.54 -47.90 0.77
N VAL A 11 43.61 -47.76 1.71
CA VAL A 11 42.31 -47.10 1.49
C VAL A 11 42.53 -45.60 1.65
N LEU A 12 42.50 -44.85 0.53
CA LEU A 12 42.47 -43.39 0.55
C LEU A 12 41.05 -42.93 0.93
N LEU A 13 40.88 -42.42 2.15
CA LEU A 13 39.67 -41.69 2.56
C LEU A 13 39.70 -40.30 1.90
N LEU A 14 38.93 -40.13 0.82
CA LEU A 14 38.62 -38.81 0.26
C LEU A 14 37.65 -38.10 1.22
N ALA A 15 38.15 -37.13 1.98
CA ALA A 15 37.30 -36.20 2.72
C ALA A 15 36.48 -35.35 1.73
N PRO A 16 35.17 -35.13 1.96
CA PRO A 16 34.39 -34.25 1.10
C PRO A 16 34.90 -32.82 1.27
N VAL A 17 35.46 -32.26 0.18
CA VAL A 17 35.78 -30.84 0.11
C VAL A 17 34.45 -30.09 0.22
N LEU A 18 34.20 -29.40 1.33
CA LEU A 18 33.08 -28.47 1.42
C LEU A 18 33.23 -27.43 0.30
N ALA A 19 32.25 -27.38 -0.61
CA ALA A 19 32.20 -26.34 -1.62
C ALA A 19 32.15 -24.97 -0.91
N ALA A 20 33.09 -24.08 -1.25
CA ALA A 20 33.12 -22.74 -0.69
C ALA A 20 31.83 -21.97 -1.03
N GLN A 21 31.40 -21.08 -0.13
CA GLN A 21 30.30 -20.17 -0.42
C GLN A 21 30.62 -19.31 -1.66
N PRO A 22 29.63 -19.02 -2.52
CA PRO A 22 29.84 -18.11 -3.64
C PRO A 22 30.19 -16.70 -3.15
N PRO A 23 30.84 -15.87 -4.00
CA PRO A 23 31.03 -14.45 -3.71
C PRO A 23 29.68 -13.74 -3.52
N LEU A 24 29.72 -12.59 -2.86
CA LEU A 24 28.53 -11.76 -2.72
C LEU A 24 28.07 -11.29 -4.11
N ILE A 25 26.80 -11.52 -4.42
CA ILE A 25 26.18 -10.96 -5.62
C ILE A 25 25.89 -9.49 -5.35
N ASP A 26 26.35 -8.59 -6.21
CA ASP A 26 26.05 -7.16 -6.08
C ASP A 26 24.54 -6.90 -6.11
N ARG A 27 24.04 -6.07 -5.20
CA ARG A 27 22.60 -5.70 -5.15
C ARG A 27 22.11 -5.13 -6.49
N GLU A 28 22.92 -4.35 -7.20
CA GLU A 28 22.54 -3.74 -8.49
C GLU A 28 22.20 -4.80 -9.55
N LEU A 29 22.87 -5.96 -9.50
CA LEU A 29 22.58 -7.07 -10.41
C LEU A 29 21.27 -7.79 -10.08
N LEU A 30 20.80 -7.71 -8.83
CA LEU A 30 19.56 -8.35 -8.36
C LEU A 30 18.34 -7.43 -8.51
N PHE A 31 18.50 -6.13 -8.23
CA PHE A 31 17.41 -5.17 -8.07
C PHE A 31 17.49 -3.95 -9.00
N GLY A 32 18.56 -3.84 -9.80
CA GLY A 32 18.66 -2.82 -10.84
C GLY A 32 17.51 -2.94 -11.85
N SER A 33 17.23 -1.86 -12.58
CA SER A 33 16.17 -1.87 -13.58
C SER A 33 16.43 -2.95 -14.64
N PRO A 34 15.40 -3.69 -15.09
CA PRO A 34 15.58 -4.68 -16.15
C PRO A 34 16.03 -3.96 -17.43
N GLU A 35 17.10 -4.46 -18.04
CA GLU A 35 17.64 -3.89 -19.28
C GLU A 35 16.69 -4.08 -20.47
N ILE A 36 15.89 -5.15 -20.46
CA ILE A 36 14.95 -5.52 -21.53
C ILE A 36 13.68 -6.09 -20.91
N ALA A 37 12.51 -5.62 -21.36
CA ALA A 37 11.21 -6.10 -20.88
C ALA A 37 10.10 -6.01 -21.94
N GLY A 38 8.96 -6.65 -21.66
CA GLY A 38 7.71 -6.44 -22.38
C GLY A 38 7.79 -6.76 -23.87
N ALA A 39 8.49 -7.82 -24.27
CA ALA A 39 8.62 -8.18 -25.68
C ALA A 39 7.29 -8.63 -26.30
N GLN A 40 7.04 -8.23 -27.55
CA GLN A 40 5.88 -8.62 -28.35
C GLN A 40 6.32 -9.04 -29.75
N ILE A 41 5.61 -9.98 -30.36
CA ILE A 41 5.77 -10.29 -31.79
C ILE A 41 4.69 -9.56 -32.56
N SER A 42 5.03 -8.99 -33.72
CA SER A 42 4.05 -8.31 -34.56
C SER A 42 2.97 -9.30 -35.03
N PRO A 43 1.73 -8.86 -35.23
CA PRO A 43 0.65 -9.74 -35.69
C PRO A 43 0.95 -10.49 -36.98
N ASP A 44 1.74 -9.91 -37.88
CA ASP A 44 2.19 -10.55 -39.13
C ASP A 44 3.47 -11.40 -38.98
N GLY A 45 3.99 -11.54 -37.76
CA GLY A 45 5.17 -12.34 -37.43
C GLY A 45 6.51 -11.77 -37.90
N LYS A 46 6.55 -10.60 -38.55
CA LYS A 46 7.76 -10.05 -39.17
C LYS A 46 8.72 -9.36 -38.20
N TYR A 47 8.22 -8.85 -37.09
CA TYR A 47 8.99 -8.05 -36.14
C TYR A 47 8.86 -8.54 -34.71
N VAL A 48 9.92 -8.31 -33.93
CA VAL A 48 9.91 -8.41 -32.48
C VAL A 48 10.18 -7.02 -31.92
N THR A 49 9.27 -6.55 -31.06
CA THR A 49 9.45 -5.34 -30.26
C THR A 49 9.72 -5.68 -28.82
N PHE A 50 10.36 -4.78 -28.09
CA PHE A 50 10.61 -4.88 -26.66
C PHE A 50 10.95 -3.50 -26.10
N VAL A 51 10.93 -3.33 -24.79
CA VAL A 51 11.34 -2.10 -24.13
C VAL A 51 12.78 -2.25 -23.63
N LYS A 52 13.63 -1.27 -23.92
CA LYS A 52 15.03 -1.20 -23.47
C LYS A 52 15.45 0.27 -23.30
N PRO A 53 16.31 0.62 -22.33
CA PRO A 53 16.80 1.99 -22.18
C PRO A 53 17.50 2.52 -23.45
N TRP A 54 17.16 3.74 -23.83
CA TRP A 54 17.91 4.57 -24.78
C TRP A 54 18.20 5.90 -24.08
N ASN A 55 19.47 6.28 -23.96
CA ASN A 55 19.91 7.44 -23.18
C ASN A 55 19.32 7.51 -21.75
N GLY A 56 19.24 6.36 -21.07
CA GLY A 56 18.72 6.26 -19.70
C GLY A 56 17.20 6.18 -19.57
N THR A 57 16.44 6.35 -20.66
CA THR A 57 14.97 6.33 -20.65
C THR A 57 14.43 5.12 -21.41
N LEU A 58 13.46 4.41 -20.82
CA LEU A 58 12.86 3.22 -21.42
C LEU A 58 12.10 3.57 -22.71
N ASN A 59 12.51 2.94 -23.80
CA ASN A 59 11.98 3.16 -25.15
C ASN A 59 11.60 1.83 -25.80
N VAL A 60 10.74 1.87 -26.80
CA VAL A 60 10.43 0.70 -27.63
C VAL A 60 11.56 0.52 -28.64
N TRP A 61 12.05 -0.71 -28.74
CA TRP A 61 13.03 -1.18 -29.72
C TRP A 61 12.37 -2.20 -30.64
N ILE A 62 12.94 -2.36 -31.84
CA ILE A 62 12.43 -3.26 -32.86
C ILE A 62 13.56 -3.93 -33.63
N LYS A 63 13.33 -5.17 -34.04
CA LYS A 63 14.12 -5.95 -35.00
C LYS A 63 13.21 -6.79 -35.88
N LYS A 64 13.67 -7.26 -37.04
CA LYS A 64 12.94 -8.34 -37.73
C LYS A 64 13.05 -9.63 -36.92
N THR A 65 12.05 -10.50 -37.03
CA THR A 65 11.99 -11.76 -36.29
C THR A 65 13.22 -12.63 -36.52
N GLY A 66 13.64 -12.80 -37.78
CA GLY A 66 14.81 -13.59 -38.16
C GLY A 66 16.17 -12.91 -38.05
N GLU A 67 16.24 -11.62 -37.70
CA GLU A 67 17.52 -10.92 -37.49
C GLU A 67 18.11 -11.25 -36.10
N PRO A 68 19.45 -11.23 -35.93
CA PRO A 68 20.06 -11.35 -34.62
C PRO A 68 19.58 -10.25 -33.66
N PHE A 69 19.54 -10.55 -32.35
CA PHE A 69 19.08 -9.57 -31.37
C PHE A 69 19.93 -8.29 -31.33
N SER A 70 21.23 -8.41 -31.62
CA SER A 70 22.16 -7.27 -31.75
C SER A 70 21.83 -6.31 -32.90
N GLY A 71 20.98 -6.72 -33.85
CA GLY A 71 20.49 -5.89 -34.95
C GLY A 71 19.28 -5.01 -34.57
N ALA A 72 18.81 -5.07 -33.33
CA ALA A 72 17.70 -4.24 -32.88
C ALA A 72 18.06 -2.75 -32.86
N ARG A 73 17.08 -1.92 -33.21
CA ARG A 73 17.18 -0.45 -33.23
C ARG A 73 16.08 0.20 -32.41
N PRO A 74 16.25 1.45 -31.92
CA PRO A 74 15.16 2.20 -31.33
C PRO A 74 14.02 2.38 -32.33
N LEU A 75 12.80 2.15 -31.86
CA LEU A 75 11.56 2.52 -32.54
C LEU A 75 10.99 3.84 -31.97
N THR A 76 11.31 4.13 -30.70
CA THR A 76 11.08 5.43 -30.06
C THR A 76 12.40 5.95 -29.48
N ALA A 77 12.52 7.26 -29.28
CA ALA A 77 13.72 7.92 -28.77
C ALA A 77 13.38 9.03 -27.75
N GLU A 78 12.54 8.69 -26.78
CA GLU A 78 12.13 9.56 -25.68
C GLU A 78 13.28 9.75 -24.69
N THR A 79 13.53 11.00 -24.28
CA THR A 79 14.56 11.33 -23.28
C THR A 79 13.99 11.72 -21.92
N ARG A 80 12.75 12.20 -21.87
CA ARG A 80 12.15 12.77 -20.65
C ARG A 80 11.26 11.79 -19.88
N SER A 81 10.45 11.03 -20.60
CA SER A 81 9.44 10.15 -20.02
C SER A 81 9.56 8.76 -20.60
N ALA A 82 9.57 7.75 -19.74
CA ALA A 82 9.54 6.36 -20.16
C ALA A 82 8.23 6.04 -20.90
N VAL A 83 8.32 5.16 -21.90
CA VAL A 83 7.14 4.52 -22.48
C VAL A 83 6.54 3.58 -21.43
N SER A 84 5.30 3.85 -21.01
CA SER A 84 4.65 3.10 -19.93
C SER A 84 3.95 1.83 -20.41
N SER A 85 3.43 1.84 -21.64
CA SER A 85 2.77 0.71 -22.29
C SER A 85 2.76 0.87 -23.80
N TYR A 86 2.67 -0.24 -24.53
CA TYR A 86 2.55 -0.23 -25.99
C TYR A 86 1.88 -1.51 -26.53
N LEU A 87 1.37 -1.45 -27.76
CA LEU A 87 0.82 -2.58 -28.50
C LEU A 87 0.94 -2.40 -30.01
N TRP A 88 0.74 -3.47 -30.75
CA TRP A 88 0.63 -3.48 -32.21
C TRP A 88 -0.81 -3.30 -32.69
N THR A 89 -1.03 -2.50 -33.74
CA THR A 89 -2.27 -2.60 -34.53
C THR A 89 -2.38 -3.97 -35.19
N ARG A 90 -3.59 -4.48 -35.43
CA ARG A 90 -3.79 -5.88 -35.84
C ARG A 90 -3.21 -6.21 -37.22
N ASP A 91 -3.06 -5.21 -38.07
CA ASP A 91 -2.40 -5.30 -39.38
C ASP A 91 -0.87 -5.11 -39.33
N ALA A 92 -0.30 -4.96 -38.13
CA ALA A 92 1.12 -4.68 -37.88
C ALA A 92 1.62 -3.35 -38.49
N LYS A 93 0.73 -2.43 -38.88
CA LYS A 93 1.11 -1.16 -39.52
C LYS A 93 1.65 -0.12 -38.54
N TYR A 94 1.16 -0.12 -37.30
CA TYR A 94 1.61 0.81 -36.27
C TYR A 94 1.91 0.09 -34.95
N VAL A 95 2.89 0.63 -34.24
CA VAL A 95 3.03 0.42 -32.79
C VAL A 95 2.43 1.64 -32.10
N CYS A 96 1.40 1.40 -31.28
CA CYS A 96 0.78 2.44 -30.46
C CYS A 96 1.35 2.39 -29.04
N TYR A 97 1.71 3.53 -28.47
CA TYR A 97 2.33 3.59 -27.14
C TYR A 97 1.87 4.80 -26.34
N VAL A 98 1.91 4.68 -25.01
CA VAL A 98 1.56 5.76 -24.08
C VAL A 98 2.82 6.29 -23.41
N LYS A 99 2.93 7.61 -23.31
CA LYS A 99 3.96 8.28 -22.50
C LYS A 99 3.37 9.50 -21.78
N ALA A 100 4.01 9.88 -20.68
CA ALA A 100 3.70 11.13 -19.97
C ALA A 100 4.31 12.33 -20.69
N ASP A 101 3.51 13.38 -20.90
CA ASP A 101 3.96 14.67 -21.46
C ASP A 101 3.89 15.82 -20.42
N GLY A 102 3.52 15.51 -19.17
CA GLY A 102 3.47 16.41 -18.01
C GLY A 102 3.15 15.63 -16.73
N GLU A 103 3.10 16.30 -15.57
CA GLU A 103 2.88 15.64 -14.26
C GLU A 103 1.55 14.88 -14.18
N GLU A 104 0.50 15.38 -14.83
CA GLU A 104 -0.84 14.76 -14.86
C GLU A 104 -1.37 14.62 -16.30
N THR A 105 -0.48 14.43 -17.26
CA THR A 105 -0.87 14.30 -18.67
C THR A 105 -0.10 13.21 -19.37
N SER A 106 -0.84 12.31 -20.01
CA SER A 106 -0.28 11.29 -20.90
C SER A 106 -1.04 11.26 -22.21
N ASN A 107 -0.33 10.98 -23.30
CA ASN A 107 -0.89 10.89 -24.65
C ASN A 107 -0.62 9.53 -25.26
N LEU A 108 -1.49 9.17 -26.21
CA LEU A 108 -1.32 8.01 -27.06
C LEU A 108 -0.64 8.41 -28.36
N TYR A 109 0.44 7.73 -28.69
CA TYR A 109 1.23 7.94 -29.89
C TYR A 109 1.13 6.71 -30.81
N ALA A 110 1.37 6.91 -32.10
CA ALA A 110 1.59 5.84 -33.06
C ALA A 110 2.87 6.07 -33.86
N VAL A 111 3.61 4.99 -34.12
CA VAL A 111 4.81 4.98 -34.94
C VAL A 111 4.72 3.87 -35.98
N ASP A 112 5.04 4.20 -37.23
CA ASP A 112 5.15 3.24 -38.33
C ASP A 112 6.54 2.57 -38.23
N PRO A 113 6.63 1.26 -38.01
CA PRO A 113 7.91 0.56 -37.86
C PRO A 113 8.72 0.51 -39.15
N THR A 114 8.09 0.74 -40.31
CA THR A 114 8.72 0.73 -41.64
C THR A 114 9.13 2.13 -42.12
N ALA A 115 8.71 3.19 -41.43
CA ALA A 115 9.08 4.55 -41.79
C ALA A 115 10.61 4.76 -41.74
N ALA A 116 11.11 5.54 -42.68
CA ALA A 116 12.52 5.94 -42.70
C ALA A 116 12.85 6.77 -41.44
N VAL A 117 14.02 6.52 -40.88
CA VAL A 117 14.59 7.35 -39.81
C VAL A 117 15.20 8.58 -40.49
N PRO A 118 14.74 9.81 -40.19
CA PRO A 118 15.32 11.02 -40.76
C PRO A 118 16.81 11.17 -40.39
N ASP A 119 17.59 11.85 -41.24
CA ASP A 119 19.00 12.11 -40.97
C ASP A 119 19.19 12.82 -39.62
N GLY A 120 20.06 12.27 -38.78
CA GLY A 120 20.34 12.78 -37.42
C GLY A 120 19.32 12.38 -36.35
N ALA A 121 18.22 11.71 -36.69
CA ALA A 121 17.28 11.15 -35.72
C ALA A 121 17.70 9.73 -35.26
N ALA A 122 17.32 9.36 -34.03
CA ALA A 122 17.59 8.02 -33.50
C ALA A 122 16.45 7.01 -33.77
N ALA A 123 15.26 7.50 -34.13
CA ALA A 123 14.05 6.72 -34.33
C ALA A 123 13.15 7.39 -35.38
N PRO A 124 12.23 6.63 -36.02
CA PRO A 124 11.25 7.22 -36.93
C PRO A 124 10.28 8.17 -36.20
N PRO A 125 9.65 9.12 -36.92
CA PRO A 125 8.74 10.07 -36.32
C PRO A 125 7.50 9.38 -35.73
N SER A 126 7.20 9.72 -34.48
CA SER A 126 5.96 9.31 -33.81
C SER A 126 4.90 10.40 -33.90
N ARG A 127 3.64 10.01 -34.03
CA ARG A 127 2.51 10.93 -34.11
C ARG A 127 1.67 10.86 -32.85
N ASP A 128 1.47 12.02 -32.23
CA ASP A 128 0.51 12.19 -31.13
C ASP A 128 -0.92 12.07 -31.66
N LEU A 129 -1.62 11.01 -31.25
CA LEU A 129 -3.00 10.70 -31.65
C LEU A 129 -4.02 11.47 -30.83
N THR A 130 -3.71 11.82 -29.58
CA THR A 130 -4.70 12.35 -28.62
C THR A 130 -4.56 13.84 -28.35
N LYS A 131 -3.34 14.39 -28.38
CA LYS A 131 -3.04 15.83 -28.25
C LYS A 131 -3.65 16.48 -27.01
N LEU A 132 -3.76 15.72 -25.93
CA LEU A 132 -4.33 16.12 -24.66
C LEU A 132 -3.45 17.17 -23.98
N LYS A 133 -4.10 18.08 -23.26
CA LYS A 133 -3.45 19.16 -22.50
C LYS A 133 -3.55 18.97 -20.99
N SER A 134 -4.58 18.24 -20.54
CA SER A 134 -4.80 17.93 -19.13
C SER A 134 -5.68 16.68 -19.05
N ALA A 135 -5.11 15.51 -19.35
CA ALA A 135 -5.76 14.21 -19.22
C ALA A 135 -4.74 13.08 -19.40
N THR A 136 -5.08 11.90 -18.91
CA THR A 136 -4.31 10.67 -19.06
C THR A 136 -5.04 9.67 -19.94
N VAL A 137 -4.27 8.86 -20.65
CA VAL A 137 -4.76 7.77 -21.50
C VAL A 137 -4.46 6.41 -20.87
N GLN A 138 -5.47 5.55 -20.85
CA GLN A 138 -5.34 4.11 -20.63
C GLN A 138 -5.56 3.36 -21.95
N LEU A 139 -4.65 2.48 -22.33
CA LEU A 139 -4.76 1.70 -23.56
C LEU A 139 -5.40 0.33 -23.26
N PHE A 140 -6.51 0.00 -23.92
CA PHE A 140 -7.26 -1.26 -23.68
C PHE A 140 -6.92 -2.37 -24.68
N GLY A 141 -6.56 -2.03 -25.92
CA GLY A 141 -6.24 -3.03 -26.95
C GLY A 141 -6.40 -2.51 -28.37
N ALA A 142 -5.95 -3.31 -29.35
CA ALA A 142 -6.28 -3.10 -30.77
C ALA A 142 -7.60 -3.78 -31.14
N SER A 143 -8.33 -3.19 -32.09
CA SER A 143 -9.53 -3.80 -32.65
C SER A 143 -9.18 -5.03 -33.49
N ARG A 144 -9.92 -6.12 -33.27
CA ARG A 144 -9.79 -7.36 -34.04
C ARG A 144 -10.52 -7.29 -35.39
N SER A 145 -11.54 -6.44 -35.51
CA SER A 145 -12.38 -6.32 -36.70
C SER A 145 -12.02 -5.14 -37.61
N ASP A 146 -11.35 -4.14 -37.06
CA ASP A 146 -10.92 -2.94 -37.76
C ASP A 146 -9.46 -2.65 -37.41
N PRO A 147 -8.51 -2.96 -38.31
CA PRO A 147 -7.08 -2.89 -38.00
C PRO A 147 -6.59 -1.46 -37.72
N ASP A 148 -7.31 -0.43 -38.18
CA ASP A 148 -6.93 0.96 -37.97
C ASP A 148 -7.32 1.49 -36.58
N LEU A 149 -8.07 0.73 -35.77
CA LEU A 149 -8.62 1.22 -34.50
C LEU A 149 -7.96 0.60 -33.27
N VAL A 150 -7.73 1.45 -32.27
CA VAL A 150 -7.36 1.05 -30.91
C VAL A 150 -8.37 1.59 -29.90
N TYR A 151 -8.56 0.87 -28.79
CA TYR A 151 -9.45 1.26 -27.70
C TYR A 151 -8.67 1.97 -26.60
N ALA A 152 -9.16 3.14 -26.19
CA ALA A 152 -8.51 3.96 -25.18
C ALA A 152 -9.52 4.54 -24.18
N GLY A 153 -9.17 4.53 -22.91
CA GLY A 153 -9.84 5.29 -21.85
C GLY A 153 -9.20 6.67 -21.73
N ILE A 154 -9.99 7.74 -21.74
CA ILE A 154 -9.51 9.12 -21.61
C ILE A 154 -10.31 9.84 -20.51
N ASN A 155 -9.62 10.40 -19.52
CA ASN A 155 -10.23 11.04 -18.34
C ASN A 155 -10.35 12.58 -18.48
N ASP A 156 -10.64 13.05 -19.69
CA ASP A 156 -10.74 14.49 -20.01
C ASP A 156 -12.00 15.10 -19.37
N ARG A 157 -13.14 14.38 -19.46
CA ARG A 157 -14.43 14.78 -18.87
C ARG A 157 -14.48 14.58 -17.35
N ASP A 158 -14.03 13.42 -16.87
CA ASP A 158 -14.01 13.04 -15.45
C ASP A 158 -12.66 12.39 -15.12
N LYS A 159 -11.95 12.95 -14.14
CA LYS A 159 -10.60 12.50 -13.75
C LYS A 159 -10.56 11.12 -13.13
N GLY A 160 -11.64 10.72 -12.45
CA GLY A 160 -11.76 9.41 -11.79
C GLY A 160 -12.27 8.32 -12.73
N TRP A 161 -13.05 8.68 -13.75
CA TRP A 161 -13.76 7.72 -14.61
C TRP A 161 -13.49 7.98 -16.10
N PRO A 162 -12.46 7.36 -16.69
CA PRO A 162 -12.12 7.56 -18.10
C PRO A 162 -13.27 7.12 -19.02
N ASP A 163 -13.64 7.99 -19.95
CA ASP A 163 -14.58 7.69 -21.03
C ASP A 163 -13.92 6.78 -22.06
N LEU A 164 -14.70 5.90 -22.69
CA LEU A 164 -14.20 4.90 -23.62
C LEU A 164 -14.28 5.40 -25.07
N TYR A 165 -13.14 5.38 -25.77
CA TYR A 165 -13.01 5.82 -27.17
C TYR A 165 -12.46 4.71 -28.07
N LYS A 166 -12.84 4.77 -29.35
CA LYS A 166 -12.02 4.26 -30.45
C LYS A 166 -11.12 5.39 -30.94
N VAL A 167 -9.84 5.11 -31.15
CA VAL A 167 -8.88 6.04 -31.73
C VAL A 167 -8.35 5.43 -33.01
N ASN A 168 -8.45 6.15 -34.12
CA ASN A 168 -7.87 5.72 -35.38
C ASN A 168 -6.36 5.91 -35.34
N ALA A 169 -5.60 4.82 -35.38
CA ALA A 169 -4.16 4.79 -35.30
C ALA A 169 -3.49 5.52 -36.46
N ALA A 170 -4.14 5.65 -37.63
CA ALA A 170 -3.63 6.32 -38.83
C ALA A 170 -3.91 7.84 -38.88
N THR A 171 -4.94 8.34 -38.18
CA THR A 171 -5.36 9.76 -38.26
C THR A 171 -5.42 10.49 -36.91
N GLY A 172 -5.59 9.76 -35.81
CA GLY A 172 -5.86 10.33 -34.48
C GLY A 172 -7.32 10.73 -34.26
N VAL A 173 -8.21 10.47 -35.23
CA VAL A 173 -9.66 10.70 -35.05
C VAL A 173 -10.16 9.85 -33.88
N ARG A 174 -10.73 10.52 -32.88
CA ARG A 174 -11.32 9.91 -31.68
C ARG A 174 -12.83 9.81 -31.85
N MET A 175 -13.38 8.63 -31.63
CA MET A 175 -14.82 8.37 -31.62
C MET A 175 -15.23 7.87 -30.25
N LEU A 176 -16.11 8.63 -29.58
CA LEU A 176 -16.66 8.24 -28.29
C LEU A 176 -17.49 6.96 -28.48
N ILE A 177 -17.16 5.92 -27.70
CA ILE A 177 -17.99 4.71 -27.59
C ILE A 177 -19.00 4.93 -26.47
N ARG A 178 -18.52 5.40 -25.31
CA ARG A 178 -19.35 5.54 -24.12
C ARG A 178 -18.75 6.51 -23.12
N GLU A 179 -19.59 7.40 -22.59
CA GLU A 179 -19.28 8.15 -21.38
C GLU A 179 -19.35 7.23 -20.16
N ASN A 180 -18.34 7.27 -19.31
CA ASN A 180 -18.29 6.46 -18.10
C ASN A 180 -18.99 7.19 -16.94
N ILE A 181 -20.33 7.17 -16.96
CA ILE A 181 -21.15 7.73 -15.87
C ILE A 181 -21.53 6.69 -14.82
N GLU A 182 -21.32 5.41 -15.12
CA GLU A 182 -21.69 4.28 -14.27
C GLU A 182 -20.54 3.75 -13.40
N GLN A 183 -19.40 4.46 -13.36
CA GLN A 183 -18.22 4.13 -12.57
C GLN A 183 -17.61 2.76 -12.95
N ILE A 184 -17.51 2.52 -14.25
CA ILE A 184 -16.97 1.29 -14.83
C ILE A 184 -15.45 1.27 -14.67
N SER A 185 -14.94 0.16 -14.13
CA SER A 185 -13.51 -0.08 -13.92
C SER A 185 -12.87 -0.92 -15.03
N ALA A 186 -13.64 -1.74 -15.76
CA ALA A 186 -13.14 -2.53 -16.88
C ALA A 186 -14.20 -2.75 -17.97
N TRP A 187 -13.74 -2.87 -19.22
CA TRP A 187 -14.57 -3.13 -20.39
C TRP A 187 -14.12 -4.42 -21.07
N LEU A 188 -15.08 -5.25 -21.50
CA LEU A 188 -14.80 -6.47 -22.27
C LEU A 188 -15.46 -6.39 -23.65
N PHE A 189 -14.64 -6.64 -24.67
CA PHE A 189 -15.01 -6.61 -26.07
C PHE A 189 -15.25 -8.03 -26.60
N ASP A 190 -16.21 -8.19 -27.50
CA ASP A 190 -16.34 -9.43 -28.29
C ASP A 190 -15.32 -9.48 -29.44
N SER A 191 -15.26 -10.62 -30.14
CA SER A 191 -14.35 -10.81 -31.29
C SER A 191 -14.59 -9.83 -32.44
N SER A 192 -15.78 -9.21 -32.50
CA SER A 192 -16.11 -8.17 -33.47
C SER A 192 -15.73 -6.75 -33.01
N GLY A 193 -15.13 -6.60 -31.83
CA GLY A 193 -14.70 -5.31 -31.30
C GLY A 193 -15.83 -4.45 -30.74
N ARG A 194 -16.97 -5.07 -30.40
CA ARG A 194 -18.07 -4.38 -29.70
C ARG A 194 -17.87 -4.55 -28.20
N VAL A 195 -18.05 -3.47 -27.44
CA VAL A 195 -18.15 -3.55 -25.98
C VAL A 195 -19.44 -4.26 -25.62
N ARG A 196 -19.35 -5.33 -24.82
CA ARG A 196 -20.49 -6.22 -24.52
C ARG A 196 -20.66 -6.47 -23.04
N LEU A 197 -19.57 -6.46 -22.27
CA LEU A 197 -19.62 -6.48 -20.82
C LEU A 197 -18.76 -5.34 -20.24
N ALA A 198 -19.10 -4.97 -19.01
CA ALA A 198 -18.36 -4.06 -18.16
C ALA A 198 -18.26 -4.66 -16.75
N GLN A 199 -17.26 -4.23 -15.99
CA GLN A 199 -17.15 -4.51 -14.56
C GLN A 199 -17.16 -3.21 -13.76
N ARG A 200 -17.76 -3.26 -12.58
CA ARG A 200 -17.63 -2.21 -11.57
C ARG A 200 -17.66 -2.82 -10.18
N THR A 201 -17.21 -2.02 -9.22
CA THR A 201 -17.44 -2.31 -7.81
C THR A 201 -18.68 -1.57 -7.34
N ALA A 202 -19.69 -2.29 -6.85
CA ALA A 202 -20.91 -1.70 -6.32
C ALA A 202 -20.68 -1.03 -4.95
N GLU A 203 -21.58 -0.15 -4.54
CA GLU A 203 -21.57 0.46 -3.20
C GLU A 203 -21.57 -0.58 -2.07
N SER A 204 -22.05 -1.80 -2.31
CA SER A 204 -22.07 -2.89 -1.34
C SER A 204 -20.68 -3.50 -1.06
N GLY A 205 -19.68 -3.24 -1.90
CA GLY A 205 -18.43 -4.01 -1.91
C GLY A 205 -18.33 -5.02 -3.06
N ASP A 206 -19.47 -5.39 -3.65
CA ASP A 206 -19.54 -6.53 -4.56
C ASP A 206 -18.98 -6.17 -5.95
N GLN A 207 -18.37 -7.16 -6.60
CA GLN A 207 -17.99 -7.03 -8.00
C GLN A 207 -19.20 -7.37 -8.86
N GLU A 208 -19.61 -6.43 -9.71
CA GLU A 208 -20.72 -6.59 -10.62
C GLU A 208 -20.22 -6.74 -12.06
N ILE A 209 -20.78 -7.71 -12.77
CA ILE A 209 -20.62 -7.86 -14.21
C ILE A 209 -21.90 -7.35 -14.85
N LEU A 210 -21.72 -6.43 -15.78
CA LEU A 210 -22.78 -5.68 -16.40
C LEU A 210 -22.79 -5.95 -17.89
N ARG A 211 -23.95 -6.27 -18.46
CA ARG A 211 -24.15 -6.30 -19.90
C ARG A 211 -24.27 -4.89 -20.44
N VAL A 212 -23.52 -4.63 -21.50
CA VAL A 212 -23.49 -3.33 -22.18
C VAL A 212 -24.28 -3.43 -23.47
N GLU A 213 -25.29 -2.58 -23.58
CA GLU A 213 -26.11 -2.33 -24.76
C GLU A 213 -25.96 -0.84 -25.14
N PRO A 214 -26.33 -0.43 -26.37
CA PRO A 214 -26.06 0.93 -26.85
C PRO A 214 -26.51 2.04 -25.89
N ASN A 215 -27.68 1.88 -25.28
CA ASN A 215 -28.29 2.91 -24.41
C ASN A 215 -28.46 2.45 -22.95
N THR A 216 -28.09 1.20 -22.64
CA THR A 216 -28.43 0.55 -21.37
C THR A 216 -27.24 -0.26 -20.85
N ILE A 217 -27.06 -0.24 -19.53
CA ILE A 217 -26.17 -1.15 -18.82
C ILE A 217 -27.02 -1.89 -17.80
N THR A 218 -26.94 -3.21 -17.80
CA THR A 218 -27.75 -4.06 -16.93
C THR A 218 -26.87 -5.02 -16.17
N LYS A 219 -27.05 -5.12 -14.85
CA LYS A 219 -26.37 -6.14 -14.05
C LYS A 219 -26.83 -7.53 -14.46
N VAL A 220 -25.87 -8.42 -14.73
CA VAL A 220 -26.13 -9.81 -15.12
C VAL A 220 -25.50 -10.82 -14.19
N TYR A 221 -24.47 -10.43 -13.45
CA TYR A 221 -23.83 -11.28 -12.45
C TYR A 221 -23.22 -10.43 -11.34
N SER A 222 -23.08 -11.01 -10.15
CA SER A 222 -22.47 -10.37 -9.00
C SER A 222 -21.73 -11.41 -8.18
N CYS A 223 -20.55 -11.09 -7.69
CA CYS A 223 -19.86 -11.89 -6.68
C CYS A 223 -19.53 -11.03 -5.45
N GLY A 224 -19.74 -11.62 -4.27
CA GLY A 224 -19.49 -10.93 -3.01
C GLY A 224 -18.00 -10.83 -2.67
N ALA A 225 -17.69 -10.19 -1.54
CA ALA A 225 -16.32 -9.99 -1.04
C ALA A 225 -15.52 -11.29 -0.75
N TYR A 226 -16.18 -12.45 -0.71
CA TYR A 226 -15.61 -13.78 -0.46
C TYR A 226 -15.59 -14.66 -1.71
N GLU A 227 -15.98 -14.11 -2.84
CA GLU A 227 -16.10 -14.81 -4.10
C GLU A 227 -15.26 -14.10 -5.18
N THR A 228 -14.95 -14.84 -6.24
CA THR A 228 -14.26 -14.36 -7.43
C THR A 228 -15.21 -14.42 -8.61
N CYS A 229 -15.17 -13.40 -9.46
CA CYS A 229 -15.85 -13.38 -10.75
C CYS A 229 -15.06 -12.50 -11.73
N THR A 230 -14.17 -13.13 -12.49
CA THR A 230 -13.27 -12.44 -13.44
C THR A 230 -13.56 -12.90 -14.86
N PRO A 231 -14.30 -12.10 -15.66
CA PRO A 231 -14.49 -12.36 -17.09
C PRO A 231 -13.15 -12.37 -17.82
N LEU A 232 -12.99 -13.32 -18.74
CA LEU A 232 -11.76 -13.50 -19.51
C LEU A 232 -11.97 -13.16 -20.99
N ARG A 233 -12.87 -13.89 -21.66
CA ARG A 233 -13.06 -13.80 -23.11
C ARG A 233 -14.45 -14.32 -23.51
N PHE A 234 -15.02 -13.77 -24.56
CA PHE A 234 -16.19 -14.36 -25.20
C PHE A 234 -15.85 -15.73 -25.82
N ASP A 235 -16.80 -16.66 -25.79
CA ASP A 235 -16.70 -17.92 -26.54
C ASP A 235 -16.72 -17.67 -28.05
N LYS A 236 -16.30 -18.67 -28.82
CA LYS A 236 -16.19 -18.58 -30.29
C LYS A 236 -17.47 -18.11 -31.00
N ASP A 237 -18.64 -18.43 -30.43
CA ASP A 237 -19.95 -18.04 -30.99
C ASP A 237 -20.37 -16.62 -30.55
N GLY A 238 -19.60 -15.98 -29.64
CA GLY A 238 -19.85 -14.64 -29.12
C GLY A 238 -21.08 -14.53 -28.22
N LYS A 239 -21.59 -15.66 -27.72
CA LYS A 239 -22.84 -15.75 -26.96
C LYS A 239 -22.60 -15.82 -25.46
N ARG A 240 -21.55 -16.49 -25.02
CA ARG A 240 -21.20 -16.68 -23.60
C ARG A 240 -19.80 -16.15 -23.32
N VAL A 241 -19.45 -16.03 -22.05
CA VAL A 241 -18.17 -15.49 -21.60
C VAL A 241 -17.50 -16.48 -20.66
N TYR A 242 -16.26 -16.86 -20.97
CA TYR A 242 -15.40 -17.56 -20.03
C TYR A 242 -15.08 -16.66 -18.85
N MET A 243 -15.24 -17.18 -17.64
CA MET A 243 -15.05 -16.45 -16.40
C MET A 243 -14.41 -17.36 -15.36
N ILE A 244 -13.49 -16.84 -14.56
CA ILE A 244 -13.00 -17.52 -13.36
C ILE A 244 -13.94 -17.19 -12.21
N ALA A 245 -14.55 -18.21 -11.59
CA ALA A 245 -15.52 -18.00 -10.50
C ALA A 245 -15.61 -19.16 -9.49
N ASN A 246 -16.04 -18.82 -8.26
CA ASN A 246 -16.29 -19.76 -7.14
C ASN A 246 -17.56 -19.40 -6.32
N GLN A 247 -18.65 -19.07 -7.02
CA GLN A 247 -19.91 -18.66 -6.37
C GLN A 247 -20.56 -19.78 -5.54
N GLY A 248 -21.28 -19.38 -4.49
CA GLY A 248 -22.10 -20.26 -3.65
C GLY A 248 -21.24 -21.11 -2.72
N ASP A 249 -21.40 -22.43 -2.73
CA ASP A 249 -20.61 -23.34 -1.88
C ASP A 249 -19.29 -23.79 -2.52
N THR A 250 -18.98 -23.31 -3.72
CA THR A 250 -17.78 -23.71 -4.46
C THR A 250 -16.52 -23.17 -3.79
N ASN A 251 -15.66 -24.04 -3.25
CA ASN A 251 -14.43 -23.61 -2.58
C ASN A 251 -13.37 -23.08 -3.58
N LEU A 252 -12.93 -23.95 -4.50
CA LEU A 252 -11.89 -23.65 -5.48
C LEU A 252 -12.49 -22.96 -6.72
N ALA A 253 -11.89 -21.86 -7.16
CA ALA A 253 -12.29 -21.18 -8.38
C ALA A 253 -12.06 -22.06 -9.61
N SER A 254 -13.06 -22.04 -10.48
CA SER A 254 -13.14 -22.84 -11.69
C SER A 254 -13.40 -21.94 -12.89
N LEU A 255 -13.08 -22.45 -14.08
CA LEU A 255 -13.50 -21.84 -15.33
C LEU A 255 -14.99 -22.16 -15.55
N VAL A 256 -15.79 -21.13 -15.72
CA VAL A 256 -17.22 -21.22 -16.04
C VAL A 256 -17.54 -20.47 -17.33
N LEU A 257 -18.63 -20.84 -18.00
CA LEU A 257 -19.26 -20.05 -19.06
C LEU A 257 -20.45 -19.30 -18.47
N LEU A 258 -20.38 -17.98 -18.46
CA LEU A 258 -21.49 -17.08 -18.13
C LEU A 258 -22.30 -16.78 -19.39
N ASP A 259 -23.62 -17.00 -19.33
CA ASP A 259 -24.56 -16.47 -20.30
C ASP A 259 -24.96 -15.03 -19.88
N PRO A 260 -24.52 -14.00 -20.63
CA PRO A 260 -24.83 -12.60 -20.29
C PRO A 260 -26.31 -12.23 -20.52
N GLN A 261 -27.10 -13.08 -21.18
CA GLN A 261 -28.54 -12.84 -21.30
C GLN A 261 -29.30 -13.26 -20.04
N THR A 262 -28.93 -14.39 -19.46
CA THR A 262 -29.66 -15.00 -18.34
C THR A 262 -28.97 -14.88 -16.99
N GLY A 263 -27.68 -14.53 -16.96
CA GLY A 263 -26.84 -14.53 -15.76
C GLY A 263 -26.44 -15.93 -15.28
N LYS A 264 -26.85 -16.99 -15.98
CA LYS A 264 -26.57 -18.38 -15.59
C LYS A 264 -25.13 -18.75 -15.95
N THR A 265 -24.51 -19.56 -15.09
CA THR A 265 -23.17 -20.10 -15.31
C THR A 265 -23.22 -21.62 -15.52
N ALA A 266 -22.26 -22.13 -16.30
CA ALA A 266 -22.00 -23.56 -16.44
C ALA A 266 -20.51 -23.83 -16.26
N THR A 267 -20.15 -24.78 -15.40
CA THR A 267 -18.74 -25.15 -15.18
C THR A 267 -18.14 -25.74 -16.46
N VAL A 268 -16.97 -25.26 -16.84
CA VAL A 268 -16.15 -25.77 -17.95
C VAL A 268 -15.05 -26.67 -17.41
N GLU A 269 -14.30 -26.16 -16.43
CA GLU A 269 -13.13 -26.87 -15.91
C GLU A 269 -12.77 -26.38 -14.51
N ALA A 270 -12.41 -27.32 -13.63
CA ALA A 270 -11.84 -27.07 -12.31
C ALA A 270 -10.50 -27.80 -12.21
N ASP A 271 -9.68 -27.48 -11.20
CA ASP A 271 -8.41 -28.18 -10.99
C ASP A 271 -8.62 -29.71 -10.89
N PRO A 272 -8.04 -30.50 -11.81
CA PRO A 272 -8.16 -31.96 -11.78
C PRO A 272 -7.66 -32.57 -10.46
N LEU A 273 -6.71 -31.92 -9.78
CA LEU A 273 -6.17 -32.39 -8.50
C LEU A 273 -6.92 -31.83 -7.29
N LYS A 274 -7.84 -30.89 -7.47
CA LYS A 274 -8.59 -30.22 -6.39
C LYS A 274 -7.69 -29.63 -5.30
N ARG A 275 -6.56 -29.03 -5.70
CA ARG A 275 -5.56 -28.45 -4.79
C ARG A 275 -5.47 -26.93 -4.88
N SER A 276 -5.83 -26.34 -6.02
CA SER A 276 -5.71 -24.90 -6.23
C SER A 276 -6.86 -24.33 -7.05
N ASP A 277 -7.02 -23.02 -6.98
CA ASP A 277 -7.85 -22.26 -7.91
C ASP A 277 -7.29 -22.38 -9.33
N ILE A 278 -8.15 -22.18 -10.34
CA ILE A 278 -7.66 -21.91 -11.69
C ILE A 278 -6.95 -20.56 -11.73
N ALA A 279 -5.73 -20.53 -12.25
CA ALA A 279 -4.90 -19.34 -12.31
C ALA A 279 -5.02 -18.61 -13.66
N ALA A 280 -5.17 -19.34 -14.76
CA ALA A 280 -5.32 -18.77 -16.08
C ALA A 280 -6.04 -19.71 -17.07
N ALA A 281 -6.57 -19.14 -18.14
CA ALA A 281 -7.01 -19.86 -19.33
C ALA A 281 -6.41 -19.20 -20.58
N GLY A 282 -5.80 -20.01 -21.45
CA GLY A 282 -5.22 -19.56 -22.72
C GLY A 282 -6.16 -19.83 -23.88
N PHE A 283 -6.26 -18.89 -24.82
CA PHE A 283 -7.18 -18.95 -25.96
C PHE A 283 -6.46 -18.76 -27.28
N SER A 284 -6.94 -19.41 -28.33
CA SER A 284 -6.49 -19.17 -29.70
C SER A 284 -6.95 -17.80 -30.15
N ASP A 285 -6.01 -17.01 -30.66
CA ASP A 285 -6.34 -15.71 -31.23
C ASP A 285 -6.96 -15.81 -32.62
N ARG A 286 -6.80 -16.97 -33.25
CA ARG A 286 -7.32 -17.32 -34.58
C ARG A 286 -8.71 -17.93 -34.52
N THR A 287 -8.97 -18.85 -33.58
CA THR A 287 -10.25 -19.60 -33.53
C THR A 287 -11.12 -19.28 -32.32
N ASP A 288 -10.61 -18.52 -31.35
CA ASP A 288 -11.27 -18.24 -30.06
C ASP A 288 -11.52 -19.50 -29.20
N ASP A 289 -10.92 -20.65 -29.56
CA ASP A 289 -11.01 -21.88 -28.77
C ASP A 289 -10.12 -21.81 -27.52
N LEU A 290 -10.57 -22.48 -26.45
CA LEU A 290 -9.77 -22.70 -25.25
C LEU A 290 -8.62 -23.67 -25.56
N ILE A 291 -7.38 -23.19 -25.40
CA ILE A 291 -6.15 -23.97 -25.66
C ILE A 291 -5.73 -24.74 -24.41
N PHE A 292 -5.68 -24.06 -23.26
CA PHE A 292 -5.27 -24.67 -21.99
C PHE A 292 -5.86 -23.93 -20.80
N THR A 293 -5.89 -24.60 -19.65
CA THR A 293 -6.02 -23.99 -18.32
C THR A 293 -4.72 -24.18 -17.55
N ALA A 294 -4.46 -23.28 -16.60
CA ALA A 294 -3.29 -23.35 -15.73
C ALA A 294 -3.69 -23.22 -14.25
N TYR A 295 -2.90 -23.89 -13.41
CA TYR A 295 -3.08 -24.00 -11.97
C TYR A 295 -1.74 -23.77 -11.28
N ILE A 296 -1.74 -23.07 -10.13
CA ILE A 296 -0.52 -22.83 -9.35
C ILE A 296 -0.62 -23.60 -8.05
N ASP A 297 0.05 -24.75 -8.02
CA ASP A 297 0.22 -25.59 -6.83
C ASP A 297 1.59 -25.27 -6.20
N ASP A 298 2.45 -26.28 -5.99
CA ASP A 298 3.86 -26.08 -5.64
C ASP A 298 4.67 -25.51 -6.83
N ARG A 299 4.25 -25.83 -8.06
CA ARG A 299 4.73 -25.28 -9.34
C ARG A 299 3.55 -25.13 -10.29
N GLN A 300 3.75 -24.44 -11.41
CA GLN A 300 2.66 -24.28 -12.38
C GLN A 300 2.35 -25.61 -13.10
N ARG A 301 1.07 -25.97 -13.13
CA ARG A 301 0.53 -27.10 -13.90
C ARG A 301 -0.37 -26.58 -15.01
N ARG A 302 -0.42 -27.31 -16.13
CA ARG A 302 -1.31 -27.01 -17.27
C ARG A 302 -2.14 -28.20 -17.66
N HIS A 303 -3.39 -27.95 -18.03
CA HIS A 303 -4.24 -28.92 -18.71
C HIS A 303 -4.52 -28.43 -20.14
N PHE A 304 -4.02 -29.16 -21.13
CA PHE A 304 -4.16 -28.78 -22.54
C PHE A 304 -5.43 -29.38 -23.16
N ARG A 305 -6.18 -28.52 -23.83
CA ARG A 305 -7.37 -28.87 -24.65
C ARG A 305 -7.00 -29.01 -26.13
N ASP A 306 -6.12 -28.14 -26.62
CA ASP A 306 -5.58 -28.22 -27.98
C ASP A 306 -4.36 -29.16 -28.03
N LYS A 307 -4.44 -30.23 -28.82
CA LYS A 307 -3.39 -31.24 -28.96
C LYS A 307 -2.20 -30.81 -29.81
N ALA A 308 -2.41 -29.91 -30.78
CA ALA A 308 -1.32 -29.37 -31.58
C ALA A 308 -0.48 -28.41 -30.72
N PHE A 309 -1.13 -27.52 -29.99
CA PHE A 309 -0.48 -26.63 -29.04
C PHE A 309 0.23 -27.41 -27.93
N GLU A 310 -0.40 -28.46 -27.39
CA GLU A 310 0.23 -29.36 -26.41
C GLU A 310 1.52 -29.98 -26.95
N ALA A 311 1.52 -30.46 -28.19
CA ALA A 311 2.69 -31.08 -28.81
C ALA A 311 3.84 -30.08 -28.99
N ASP A 312 3.53 -28.86 -29.43
CA ASP A 312 4.52 -27.79 -29.59
C ASP A 312 5.08 -27.33 -28.24
N PHE A 313 4.21 -27.14 -27.23
CA PHE A 313 4.61 -26.76 -25.88
C PHE A 313 5.52 -27.81 -25.25
N LYS A 314 5.15 -29.09 -25.33
CA LYS A 314 5.98 -30.20 -24.82
C LYS A 314 7.31 -30.31 -25.56
N TRP A 315 7.33 -30.05 -26.86
CA TRP A 315 8.58 -30.00 -27.61
C TRP A 315 9.51 -28.89 -27.09
N ILE A 316 8.98 -27.69 -26.81
CA ILE A 316 9.74 -26.59 -26.20
C ILE A 316 10.30 -27.01 -24.83
N GLU A 317 9.50 -27.66 -23.98
CA GLU A 317 9.96 -28.16 -22.67
C GLU A 317 11.16 -29.10 -22.81
N THR A 318 11.20 -29.96 -23.85
CA THR A 318 12.38 -30.82 -24.10
C THR A 318 13.65 -30.05 -24.46
N LYS A 319 13.52 -28.82 -24.97
CA LYS A 319 14.65 -27.95 -25.34
C LYS A 319 15.14 -27.10 -24.19
N LEU A 320 14.32 -26.92 -23.16
CA LEU A 320 14.56 -26.05 -22.02
C LEU A 320 14.33 -26.82 -20.72
N PRO A 321 15.15 -27.86 -20.44
CA PRO A 321 15.02 -28.63 -19.22
C PRO A 321 15.20 -27.73 -17.99
N ASP A 322 14.53 -28.09 -16.89
CA ASP A 322 14.58 -27.36 -15.61
C ASP A 322 14.11 -25.89 -15.69
N ARG A 323 13.31 -25.54 -16.70
CA ARG A 323 12.64 -24.24 -16.83
C ARG A 323 11.13 -24.39 -16.74
N GLU A 324 10.48 -23.39 -16.18
CA GLU A 324 9.07 -23.13 -16.46
C GLU A 324 8.96 -22.30 -17.73
N ILE A 325 7.97 -22.67 -18.55
CA ILE A 325 7.73 -22.05 -19.85
C ILE A 325 6.48 -21.18 -19.76
N GLY A 326 6.57 -19.94 -20.23
CA GLY A 326 5.44 -19.03 -20.46
C GLY A 326 5.41 -18.62 -21.92
N VAL A 327 4.21 -18.40 -22.46
CA VAL A 327 4.05 -17.86 -23.82
C VAL A 327 3.65 -16.40 -23.68
N ALA A 328 4.56 -15.50 -24.07
CA ALA A 328 4.44 -14.06 -23.85
C ALA A 328 3.62 -13.36 -24.93
N SER A 329 3.76 -13.81 -26.19
CA SER A 329 3.10 -13.22 -27.35
C SER A 329 3.06 -14.24 -28.49
N ILE A 330 2.04 -14.18 -29.33
CA ILE A 330 1.85 -15.09 -30.48
C ILE A 330 1.41 -14.25 -31.68
N ALA A 331 2.01 -14.50 -32.86
CA ALA A 331 1.59 -13.87 -34.10
C ALA A 331 0.15 -14.25 -34.46
N ALA A 332 -0.55 -13.46 -35.28
CA ALA A 332 -1.98 -13.66 -35.53
C ALA A 332 -2.32 -14.99 -36.23
N ASP A 333 -1.39 -15.54 -37.01
CA ASP A 333 -1.47 -16.86 -37.65
C ASP A 333 -0.98 -18.01 -36.74
N GLU A 334 -0.54 -17.67 -35.54
CA GLU A 334 0.02 -18.55 -34.51
C GLU A 334 1.30 -19.28 -34.93
N GLN A 335 2.02 -18.80 -35.94
CA GLN A 335 3.23 -19.42 -36.46
C GLN A 335 4.48 -19.11 -35.62
N PHE A 336 4.58 -17.87 -35.12
CA PHE A 336 5.69 -17.45 -34.26
C PHE A 336 5.21 -17.15 -32.84
N TRP A 337 5.89 -17.73 -31.85
CA TRP A 337 5.63 -17.49 -30.43
C TRP A 337 6.84 -16.85 -29.78
N LEU A 338 6.61 -15.81 -28.99
CA LEU A 338 7.58 -15.40 -27.98
C LEU A 338 7.38 -16.26 -26.73
N VAL A 339 8.43 -16.98 -26.38
CA VAL A 339 8.46 -17.92 -25.27
C VAL A 339 9.41 -17.38 -24.21
N ASN A 340 8.93 -17.25 -22.98
CA ASN A 340 9.76 -16.97 -21.82
C ASN A 340 10.06 -18.28 -21.10
N ALA A 341 11.33 -18.52 -20.79
CA ALA A 341 11.80 -19.63 -19.98
C ALA A 341 12.42 -19.07 -18.70
N TYR A 342 11.95 -19.49 -17.54
CA TYR A 342 12.44 -18.98 -16.26
C TYR A 342 12.56 -20.12 -15.23
N GLY A 343 13.21 -19.86 -14.12
CA GLY A 343 13.33 -20.80 -13.01
C GLY A 343 13.68 -20.07 -11.72
N ASP A 344 13.91 -20.83 -10.65
CA ASP A 344 14.40 -20.29 -9.37
C ASP A 344 15.80 -19.68 -9.45
N THR A 345 16.63 -20.18 -10.36
CA THR A 345 18.02 -19.78 -10.61
C THR A 345 18.24 -19.23 -12.02
N GLU A 346 17.16 -18.95 -12.75
CA GLU A 346 17.19 -18.24 -14.02
C GLU A 346 16.07 -17.18 -14.05
N PRO A 347 16.40 -15.88 -13.91
CA PRO A 347 15.40 -14.80 -13.93
C PRO A 347 14.52 -14.79 -15.18
N GLY A 348 15.07 -15.18 -16.34
CA GLY A 348 14.31 -15.27 -17.56
C GLY A 348 15.16 -15.26 -18.81
N GLU A 349 14.81 -16.11 -19.76
CA GLU A 349 15.33 -16.16 -21.11
C GLU A 349 14.16 -16.03 -22.07
N THR A 350 14.25 -15.15 -23.06
CA THR A 350 13.19 -14.97 -24.06
C THR A 350 13.64 -15.53 -25.40
N PHE A 351 12.80 -16.36 -26.01
CA PHE A 351 13.03 -17.03 -27.28
C PHE A 351 11.93 -16.69 -28.30
N VAL A 352 12.28 -16.76 -29.58
CA VAL A 352 11.31 -16.90 -30.67
C VAL A 352 11.22 -18.38 -31.02
N PHE A 353 10.03 -18.95 -30.94
CA PHE A 353 9.71 -20.27 -31.46
C PHE A 353 9.00 -20.13 -32.82
N ASP A 354 9.58 -20.74 -33.85
CA ASP A 354 8.99 -20.89 -35.18
C ASP A 354 8.40 -22.30 -35.29
N ARG A 355 7.08 -22.42 -35.42
CA ARG A 355 6.41 -23.73 -35.44
C ARG A 355 6.70 -24.52 -36.72
N GLN A 356 6.66 -23.86 -37.88
CA GLN A 356 6.94 -24.50 -39.17
C GLN A 356 8.38 -25.01 -39.27
N ALA A 357 9.38 -24.18 -38.94
CA ALA A 357 10.78 -24.56 -38.95
C ALA A 357 11.17 -25.44 -37.76
N ARG A 358 10.35 -25.46 -36.71
CA ARG A 358 10.63 -26.11 -35.40
C ARG A 358 11.97 -25.67 -34.82
N THR A 359 12.17 -24.36 -34.79
CA THR A 359 13.38 -23.75 -34.22
C THR A 359 13.03 -22.89 -33.03
N LEU A 360 13.90 -22.92 -32.01
CA LEU A 360 13.79 -22.10 -30.81
C LEU A 360 15.06 -21.24 -30.70
N SER A 361 14.91 -19.94 -30.92
CA SER A 361 16.03 -19.00 -31.06
C SER A 361 16.08 -18.03 -29.88
N LEU A 362 17.14 -18.11 -29.07
CA LEU A 362 17.35 -17.19 -27.94
C LEU A 362 17.46 -15.75 -28.46
N GLN A 363 16.69 -14.85 -27.85
CA GLN A 363 16.72 -13.42 -28.14
C GLN A 363 17.59 -12.70 -27.11
N TYR A 364 17.24 -12.81 -25.83
CA TYR A 364 17.96 -12.16 -24.75
C TYR A 364 17.73 -12.88 -23.41
N ARG A 365 18.56 -12.54 -22.44
CA ARG A 365 18.43 -12.95 -21.04
C ARG A 365 18.13 -11.74 -20.18
N VAL A 366 17.22 -11.91 -19.22
CA VAL A 366 16.92 -10.89 -18.22
C VAL A 366 18.08 -10.80 -17.25
N GLN A 367 18.58 -9.60 -16.96
CA GLN A 367 19.72 -9.38 -16.06
C GLN A 367 20.94 -10.22 -16.45
N GLU A 368 21.39 -10.20 -17.71
CA GLU A 368 22.41 -11.14 -18.23
C GLU A 368 23.71 -11.15 -17.41
N ALA A 369 24.10 -10.02 -16.82
CA ALA A 369 25.28 -9.90 -15.94
C ALA A 369 25.15 -10.62 -14.58
N LEU A 370 23.95 -11.02 -14.16
CA LEU A 370 23.74 -11.71 -12.88
C LEU A 370 24.44 -13.09 -12.89
N PRO A 371 25.27 -13.43 -11.89
CA PRO A 371 26.03 -14.68 -11.87
C PRO A 371 25.15 -15.89 -11.48
N ARG A 372 24.49 -16.53 -12.47
CA ARG A 372 23.56 -17.68 -12.26
C ARG A 372 24.14 -18.78 -11.36
N ALA A 373 25.42 -19.09 -11.50
CA ALA A 373 26.08 -20.13 -10.72
C ALA A 373 26.02 -19.87 -9.19
N ALA A 374 25.94 -18.60 -8.78
CA ALA A 374 25.84 -18.18 -7.38
C ALA A 374 24.40 -18.18 -6.83
N LEU A 375 23.37 -18.32 -7.66
CA LEU A 375 21.96 -18.33 -7.26
C LEU A 375 21.56 -19.67 -6.61
N ALA A 376 20.74 -19.64 -5.57
CA ALA A 376 20.28 -20.81 -4.83
C ALA A 376 18.96 -21.37 -5.37
N ALA A 377 18.78 -22.69 -5.30
CA ALA A 377 17.52 -23.31 -5.70
C ALA A 377 16.42 -23.07 -4.64
N MET A 378 15.18 -22.94 -5.11
CA MET A 378 13.99 -22.75 -4.30
C MET A 378 13.24 -24.09 -4.18
N GLN A 379 12.95 -24.48 -2.95
CA GLN A 379 12.23 -25.70 -2.61
C GLN A 379 10.81 -25.38 -2.18
N ALA A 380 9.82 -26.07 -2.75
CA ALA A 380 8.48 -26.08 -2.17
C ALA A 380 8.46 -26.98 -0.93
N ILE A 381 7.97 -26.47 0.20
CA ILE A 381 7.81 -27.20 1.45
C ILE A 381 6.41 -26.99 2.01
N ARG A 382 5.98 -27.90 2.88
CA ARG A 382 4.70 -27.84 3.58
C ARG A 382 4.88 -28.18 5.05
N TYR A 383 4.17 -27.49 5.92
CA TYR A 383 4.17 -27.74 7.36
C TYR A 383 2.80 -27.48 7.96
N LYS A 384 2.56 -27.98 9.17
CA LYS A 384 1.31 -27.77 9.90
C LYS A 384 1.44 -26.56 10.83
N SER A 385 0.42 -25.71 10.85
CA SER A 385 0.27 -24.61 11.82
C SER A 385 -0.26 -25.13 13.17
N SER A 386 -0.49 -24.21 14.11
CA SER A 386 -0.94 -24.50 15.49
C SER A 386 -2.23 -25.31 15.55
N ASP A 387 -3.12 -25.11 14.58
CA ASP A 387 -4.43 -25.78 14.48
C ASP A 387 -4.45 -26.93 13.46
N GLY A 388 -3.28 -27.35 12.96
CA GLY A 388 -3.17 -28.44 11.98
C GLY A 388 -3.49 -28.02 10.54
N LEU A 389 -3.78 -26.74 10.28
CA LEU A 389 -3.87 -26.22 8.91
C LEU A 389 -2.52 -26.41 8.21
N GLU A 390 -2.54 -26.90 6.97
CA GLU A 390 -1.33 -27.05 6.18
C GLU A 390 -0.96 -25.75 5.49
N ILE A 391 0.27 -25.29 5.72
CA ILE A 391 0.83 -24.08 5.13
C ILE A 391 1.82 -24.49 4.05
N SER A 392 1.59 -23.99 2.83
CA SER A 392 2.55 -24.11 1.72
C SER A 392 3.56 -22.99 1.81
N ALA A 393 4.84 -23.28 1.60
CA ALA A 393 5.91 -22.28 1.68
C ALA A 393 7.04 -22.59 0.70
N TYR A 394 7.85 -21.59 0.43
CA TYR A 394 9.09 -21.75 -0.33
C TYR A 394 10.31 -21.55 0.57
N LEU A 395 11.30 -22.43 0.43
CA LEU A 395 12.55 -22.42 1.17
C LEU A 395 13.71 -22.31 0.20
N THR A 396 14.50 -21.25 0.35
CA THR A 396 15.76 -21.09 -0.40
C THR A 396 16.94 -21.23 0.57
N LEU A 397 17.84 -22.16 0.28
CA LEU A 397 18.98 -22.48 1.14
C LEU A 397 20.29 -21.91 0.57
N PRO A 398 21.22 -21.44 1.42
CA PRO A 398 22.48 -20.86 0.96
C PRO A 398 23.35 -21.92 0.26
N LYS A 399 23.98 -21.53 -0.86
CA LYS A 399 24.95 -22.37 -1.57
C LYS A 399 26.28 -22.44 -0.83
N GLY A 400 26.94 -23.60 -0.88
CA GLY A 400 28.27 -23.78 -0.29
C GLY A 400 28.28 -23.79 1.25
N THR A 401 27.14 -24.12 1.87
CA THR A 401 27.04 -24.28 3.33
C THR A 401 26.10 -25.44 3.65
N PRO A 402 26.42 -26.30 4.64
CA PRO A 402 25.49 -27.34 5.08
C PRO A 402 24.15 -26.74 5.53
N ALA A 403 23.05 -27.39 5.20
CA ALA A 403 21.70 -26.98 5.59
C ALA A 403 21.39 -27.32 7.06
N THR A 404 22.27 -26.89 7.98
CA THR A 404 22.22 -27.21 9.40
C THR A 404 22.54 -25.98 10.23
N ASN A 405 21.69 -25.67 11.22
CA ASN A 405 21.82 -24.53 12.13
C ASN A 405 22.15 -23.23 11.39
N LEU A 406 21.41 -22.92 10.32
CA LEU A 406 21.58 -21.70 9.54
C LEU A 406 20.88 -20.52 10.23
N PRO A 407 21.41 -19.29 10.09
CA PRO A 407 20.59 -18.11 10.36
C PRO A 407 19.41 -18.12 9.38
N THR A 408 18.21 -17.84 9.87
CA THR A 408 16.97 -17.98 9.10
C THR A 408 16.24 -16.65 9.01
N LEU A 409 15.78 -16.29 7.81
CA LEU A 409 14.97 -15.13 7.55
C LEU A 409 13.59 -15.57 7.07
N VAL A 410 12.55 -15.19 7.82
CA VAL A 410 11.15 -15.37 7.41
C VAL A 410 10.70 -14.12 6.67
N ILE A 411 10.18 -14.28 5.46
CA ILE A 411 9.67 -13.20 4.62
C ILE A 411 8.18 -13.45 4.35
N PRO A 412 7.27 -12.95 5.21
CA PRO A 412 5.85 -12.93 4.89
C PRO A 412 5.58 -11.93 3.76
N HIS A 413 4.82 -12.35 2.74
CA HIS A 413 4.41 -11.47 1.66
C HIS A 413 3.42 -10.38 2.12
N GLY A 414 3.35 -9.28 1.35
CA GLY A 414 2.35 -8.22 1.54
C GLY A 414 0.94 -8.62 1.06
N GLY A 415 -0.03 -7.72 1.20
CA GLY A 415 -1.42 -7.96 0.80
C GLY A 415 -2.42 -7.66 1.92
N PRO A 416 -3.06 -8.67 2.54
CA PRO A 416 -2.60 -10.06 2.64
C PRO A 416 -3.08 -11.00 1.54
N TRP A 417 -4.06 -10.62 0.71
CA TRP A 417 -4.66 -11.49 -0.31
C TRP A 417 -3.81 -11.59 -1.58
N THR A 418 -2.58 -12.06 -1.42
CA THR A 418 -1.65 -12.41 -2.50
C THR A 418 -1.01 -13.77 -2.19
N ARG A 419 0.02 -14.18 -2.93
CA ARG A 419 0.82 -15.37 -2.61
C ARG A 419 2.21 -15.26 -3.24
N ASP A 420 3.17 -15.95 -2.64
CA ASP A 420 4.40 -16.34 -3.32
C ASP A 420 4.17 -17.55 -4.22
N VAL A 421 4.97 -17.63 -5.29
CA VAL A 421 5.00 -18.73 -6.26
C VAL A 421 6.44 -19.19 -6.48
N TRP A 422 6.62 -20.42 -6.94
CA TRP A 422 7.93 -20.93 -7.28
C TRP A 422 8.55 -20.13 -8.44
N GLY A 423 9.82 -19.78 -8.32
CA GLY A 423 10.57 -19.08 -9.37
C GLY A 423 11.65 -18.16 -8.80
N TYR A 424 12.31 -17.41 -9.68
CA TYR A 424 13.35 -16.46 -9.29
C TYR A 424 12.74 -15.37 -8.40
N ASN A 425 13.28 -15.22 -7.19
CA ASN A 425 12.90 -14.17 -6.25
C ASN A 425 14.15 -13.44 -5.76
N ALA A 426 14.30 -12.16 -6.13
CA ALA A 426 15.52 -11.40 -5.86
C ALA A 426 15.83 -11.25 -4.36
N LEU A 427 14.82 -11.11 -3.50
CA LEU A 427 15.00 -11.06 -2.04
C LEU A 427 15.48 -12.40 -1.48
N ALA A 428 14.87 -13.51 -1.90
CA ALA A 428 15.31 -14.85 -1.51
C ALA A 428 16.76 -15.12 -1.98
N GLN A 429 17.10 -14.72 -3.21
CA GLN A 429 18.45 -14.86 -3.75
C GLN A 429 19.47 -13.99 -3.03
N LEU A 430 19.11 -12.74 -2.70
CA LEU A 430 19.94 -11.86 -1.89
C LEU A 430 20.29 -12.57 -0.58
N PHE A 431 19.31 -12.87 0.26
CA PHE A 431 19.58 -13.39 1.59
C PHE A 431 20.13 -14.82 1.59
N ALA A 432 19.74 -15.69 0.66
CA ALA A 432 20.39 -17.00 0.50
C ALA A 432 21.87 -16.84 0.14
N ASN A 433 22.22 -15.91 -0.75
CA ASN A 433 23.62 -15.61 -1.03
C ASN A 433 24.34 -15.04 0.21
N ARG A 434 23.65 -14.37 1.14
CA ARG A 434 24.26 -13.83 2.38
C ARG A 434 24.39 -14.87 3.50
N GLY A 435 23.97 -16.11 3.25
CA GLY A 435 24.13 -17.25 4.14
C GLY A 435 22.87 -17.61 4.94
N TYR A 436 21.72 -17.01 4.62
CA TYR A 436 20.46 -17.26 5.31
C TYR A 436 19.68 -18.40 4.68
N ALA A 437 19.04 -19.23 5.51
CA ALA A 437 17.86 -19.98 5.05
C ALA A 437 16.69 -18.99 4.93
N VAL A 438 16.11 -18.87 3.74
CA VAL A 438 15.00 -17.92 3.49
C VAL A 438 13.70 -18.69 3.39
N LEU A 439 12.78 -18.43 4.32
CA LEU A 439 11.45 -19.02 4.36
C LEU A 439 10.40 -18.00 3.90
N MET A 440 9.60 -18.36 2.92
CA MET A 440 8.50 -17.55 2.37
C MET A 440 7.17 -18.30 2.50
N PRO A 441 6.43 -18.11 3.61
CA PRO A 441 5.15 -18.79 3.83
C PRO A 441 4.00 -18.16 3.07
N ASN A 442 3.18 -19.00 2.42
CA ASN A 442 1.82 -18.65 2.02
C ASN A 442 0.88 -18.98 3.19
N PHE A 443 0.84 -18.08 4.18
CA PHE A 443 0.00 -18.19 5.38
C PHE A 443 -1.50 -18.19 5.04
N ARG A 444 -2.37 -18.60 5.97
CA ARG A 444 -3.83 -18.55 5.75
C ARG A 444 -4.25 -17.15 5.31
N GLY A 445 -5.08 -17.03 4.29
CA GLY A 445 -5.34 -15.75 3.62
C GLY A 445 -4.56 -15.51 2.33
N SER A 446 -3.56 -16.35 2.00
CA SER A 446 -2.98 -16.33 0.66
C SER A 446 -3.99 -16.80 -0.40
N THR A 447 -3.94 -16.23 -1.59
CA THR A 447 -4.84 -16.59 -2.70
C THR A 447 -4.45 -17.91 -3.37
N GLY A 448 -5.32 -18.45 -4.23
CA GLY A 448 -5.00 -19.61 -5.06
C GLY A 448 -5.21 -20.99 -4.41
N TYR A 449 -5.59 -21.04 -3.13
CA TYR A 449 -5.85 -22.27 -2.38
C TYR A 449 -7.36 -22.45 -2.03
N GLY A 450 -8.24 -21.72 -2.72
CA GLY A 450 -9.68 -21.71 -2.46
C GLY A 450 -10.09 -20.76 -1.35
N LYS A 451 -11.38 -20.40 -1.34
CA LYS A 451 -11.93 -19.45 -0.36
C LYS A 451 -11.87 -19.97 1.07
N THR A 452 -11.93 -21.28 1.31
CA THR A 452 -11.77 -21.84 2.66
C THR A 452 -10.40 -21.49 3.26
N PHE A 453 -9.33 -21.48 2.46
CA PHE A 453 -8.01 -21.08 2.93
C PHE A 453 -7.86 -19.55 3.01
N LEU A 454 -8.45 -18.83 2.05
CA LEU A 454 -8.47 -17.37 2.00
C LEU A 454 -9.20 -16.77 3.22
N ASP A 455 -10.41 -17.25 3.50
CA ASP A 455 -11.32 -16.73 4.52
C ASP A 455 -10.94 -17.22 5.92
N ALA A 456 -10.07 -18.25 6.03
CA ALA A 456 -9.47 -18.66 7.30
C ALA A 456 -8.59 -17.56 7.94
N ALA A 457 -8.27 -16.49 7.22
CA ALA A 457 -7.58 -15.30 7.73
C ALA A 457 -8.50 -14.26 8.35
N ASP A 458 -9.81 -14.35 8.12
CA ASP A 458 -10.74 -13.31 8.54
C ASP A 458 -10.80 -13.24 10.07
N GLY A 459 -10.54 -12.07 10.63
CA GLY A 459 -10.42 -11.87 12.08
C GLY A 459 -9.18 -12.51 12.73
N GLU A 460 -8.18 -12.94 11.95
CA GLU A 460 -7.00 -13.67 12.43
C GLU A 460 -5.66 -12.91 12.30
N TRP A 461 -5.68 -11.62 11.95
CA TRP A 461 -4.46 -10.79 11.99
C TRP A 461 -3.92 -10.72 13.43
N GLY A 462 -2.61 -10.95 13.58
CA GLY A 462 -1.96 -11.02 14.89
C GLY A 462 -2.42 -12.20 15.75
N ARG A 463 -3.07 -13.20 15.15
CA ARG A 463 -3.52 -14.47 15.76
C ARG A 463 -3.01 -15.64 14.92
N LYS A 464 -3.90 -16.48 14.37
CA LYS A 464 -3.49 -17.70 13.68
C LYS A 464 -2.70 -17.45 12.40
N MET A 465 -2.84 -16.29 11.76
CA MET A 465 -1.94 -15.91 10.67
C MET A 465 -0.49 -15.77 11.15
N GLN A 466 -0.28 -15.29 12.39
CA GLN A 466 1.05 -15.22 13.00
C GLN A 466 1.55 -16.62 13.44
N ASP A 467 0.64 -17.50 13.85
CA ASP A 467 0.98 -18.90 14.14
C ASP A 467 1.51 -19.60 12.89
N ASP A 468 0.93 -19.34 11.71
CA ASP A 468 1.40 -19.92 10.45
C ASP A 468 2.86 -19.59 10.17
N LEU A 469 3.31 -18.39 10.53
CA LEU A 469 4.73 -18.00 10.42
C LEU A 469 5.59 -18.67 11.50
N THR A 470 5.09 -18.66 12.74
CA THR A 470 5.76 -19.23 13.92
C THR A 470 6.03 -20.72 13.75
N TRP A 471 5.05 -21.48 13.28
CA TRP A 471 5.19 -22.91 13.05
C TRP A 471 6.08 -23.25 11.85
N GLY A 472 6.22 -22.34 10.89
CA GLY A 472 7.23 -22.47 9.83
C GLY A 472 8.66 -22.42 10.38
N VAL A 473 8.92 -21.52 11.33
CA VAL A 473 10.20 -21.47 12.05
C VAL A 473 10.41 -22.76 12.85
N GLN A 474 9.42 -23.18 13.63
CA GLN A 474 9.52 -24.39 14.44
C GLN A 474 9.77 -25.64 13.60
N TYR A 475 9.13 -25.73 12.43
CA TYR A 475 9.37 -26.80 11.46
C TYR A 475 10.83 -26.85 11.00
N LEU A 476 11.44 -25.70 10.65
CA LEU A 476 12.84 -25.66 10.25
C LEU A 476 13.81 -25.95 11.40
N VAL A 477 13.49 -25.53 12.63
CA VAL A 477 14.27 -25.85 13.83
C VAL A 477 14.21 -27.36 14.12
N ALA A 478 13.03 -27.97 14.06
CA ALA A 478 12.85 -29.41 14.29
C ALA A 478 13.62 -30.27 13.27
N ARG A 479 13.78 -29.77 12.05
CA ARG A 479 14.61 -30.40 11.00
C ARG A 479 16.11 -30.14 11.15
N GLY A 480 16.52 -29.35 12.13
CA GLY A 480 17.91 -28.92 12.33
C GLY A 480 18.41 -27.92 11.28
N THR A 481 17.54 -27.41 10.41
CA THR A 481 17.91 -26.45 9.36
C THR A 481 18.12 -25.06 9.93
N ALA A 482 17.20 -24.59 10.77
CA ALA A 482 17.27 -23.26 11.40
C ALA A 482 17.93 -23.33 12.78
N ASP A 483 18.82 -22.37 13.05
CA ASP A 483 19.29 -22.11 14.41
C ASP A 483 18.23 -21.30 15.17
N PRO A 484 17.63 -21.83 16.26
CA PRO A 484 16.57 -21.14 17.00
C PRO A 484 17.02 -19.81 17.62
N LYS A 485 18.33 -19.55 17.74
CA LYS A 485 18.87 -18.28 18.27
C LYS A 485 19.16 -17.24 17.19
N ARG A 486 19.02 -17.61 15.90
CA ARG A 486 19.33 -16.76 14.75
C ARG A 486 18.19 -16.75 13.73
N VAL A 487 16.99 -16.48 14.20
CA VAL A 487 15.80 -16.28 13.36
C VAL A 487 15.45 -14.79 13.30
N ALA A 488 15.13 -14.28 12.11
CA ALA A 488 14.57 -12.94 11.94
C ALA A 488 13.36 -12.95 11.02
N ILE A 489 12.64 -11.83 11.03
CA ILE A 489 11.48 -11.59 10.17
C ILE A 489 11.65 -10.26 9.42
N LEU A 490 11.35 -10.26 8.13
CA LEU A 490 11.36 -9.06 7.27
C LEU A 490 10.14 -9.09 6.38
N GLY A 491 9.33 -8.04 6.36
CA GLY A 491 8.20 -7.97 5.45
C GLY A 491 7.78 -6.54 5.14
N SER A 492 6.91 -6.41 4.13
CA SER A 492 6.38 -5.11 3.68
C SER A 492 4.86 -5.08 3.66
N ALA A 493 4.25 -3.92 3.94
CA ALA A 493 2.81 -3.73 4.08
C ALA A 493 2.22 -4.72 5.12
N TYR A 494 1.31 -5.62 4.74
CA TYR A 494 0.89 -6.70 5.65
C TYR A 494 2.07 -7.53 6.20
N GLY A 495 3.10 -7.80 5.38
CA GLY A 495 4.31 -8.47 5.84
C GLY A 495 5.07 -7.65 6.89
N GLY A 496 5.02 -6.32 6.80
CA GLY A 496 5.56 -5.40 7.81
C GLY A 496 4.76 -5.46 9.11
N TYR A 497 3.43 -5.45 9.01
CA TYR A 497 2.55 -5.76 10.15
C TYR A 497 2.89 -7.11 10.78
N ALA A 498 3.10 -8.16 9.99
CA ALA A 498 3.46 -9.48 10.49
C ALA A 498 4.85 -9.50 11.16
N ALA A 499 5.81 -8.69 10.69
CA ALA A 499 7.09 -8.49 11.36
C ALA A 499 6.91 -7.83 12.73
N LEU A 500 6.15 -6.73 12.79
CA LEU A 500 5.82 -6.00 14.03
C LEU A 500 5.01 -6.86 15.01
N ALA A 501 3.96 -7.52 14.53
CA ALA A 501 3.12 -8.43 15.29
C ALA A 501 3.94 -9.62 15.83
N GLY A 502 4.86 -10.15 15.02
CA GLY A 502 5.80 -11.19 15.43
C GLY A 502 6.63 -10.76 16.64
N VAL A 503 7.25 -9.58 16.62
CA VAL A 503 8.07 -9.12 17.77
C VAL A 503 7.27 -8.57 18.94
N ALA A 504 6.02 -8.15 18.73
CA ALA A 504 5.14 -7.65 19.79
C ALA A 504 4.41 -8.78 20.54
N PHE A 505 3.88 -9.77 19.81
CA PHE A 505 3.07 -10.87 20.37
C PHE A 505 3.88 -12.15 20.62
N THR A 506 5.00 -12.35 19.91
CA THR A 506 5.94 -13.46 20.13
C THR A 506 7.37 -12.94 20.37
N PRO A 507 7.60 -12.14 21.44
CA PRO A 507 8.83 -11.36 21.62
C PRO A 507 10.12 -12.20 21.81
N ASP A 508 9.99 -13.51 22.01
CA ASP A 508 11.10 -14.44 22.22
C ASP A 508 11.56 -15.17 20.96
N LEU A 509 10.77 -15.13 19.87
CA LEU A 509 11.04 -15.95 18.69
C LEU A 509 12.12 -15.36 17.79
N TYR A 510 12.13 -14.03 17.62
CA TYR A 510 12.96 -13.35 16.63
C TYR A 510 14.13 -12.60 17.29
N ARG A 511 15.32 -12.77 16.70
CA ARG A 511 16.57 -12.11 17.08
C ARG A 511 16.72 -10.72 16.46
N ALA A 512 16.04 -10.45 15.36
CA ALA A 512 15.93 -9.15 14.70
C ALA A 512 14.63 -9.09 13.87
N ALA A 513 14.10 -7.89 13.63
CA ALA A 513 12.96 -7.68 12.73
C ALA A 513 13.16 -6.43 11.86
N VAL A 514 12.69 -6.50 10.62
CA VAL A 514 12.66 -5.39 9.67
C VAL A 514 11.22 -5.17 9.22
N ASP A 515 10.68 -4.01 9.55
CA ASP A 515 9.35 -3.57 9.17
C ASP A 515 9.44 -2.54 8.04
N ILE A 516 8.73 -2.78 6.94
CA ILE A 516 8.68 -1.89 5.77
C ILE A 516 7.23 -1.48 5.51
N ALA A 517 6.87 -0.25 5.88
CA ALA A 517 5.52 0.29 5.72
C ALA A 517 4.42 -0.61 6.34
N GLY A 518 4.71 -1.24 7.49
CA GLY A 518 3.75 -2.05 8.21
C GLY A 518 2.79 -1.21 9.05
N PRO A 519 1.47 -1.45 8.98
CA PRO A 519 0.51 -0.74 9.82
C PRO A 519 0.72 -1.09 11.30
N LEU A 520 1.19 -0.13 12.10
CA LEU A 520 1.38 -0.28 13.55
C LEU A 520 0.05 -0.27 14.32
N ASN A 521 -0.92 0.51 13.85
CA ASN A 521 -2.24 0.68 14.43
C ASN A 521 -3.34 0.43 13.40
N LEU A 522 -4.11 -0.64 13.59
CA LEU A 522 -5.17 -1.07 12.67
C LEU A 522 -6.34 -0.07 12.62
N GLN A 523 -6.58 0.71 13.68
CA GLN A 523 -7.60 1.77 13.64
C GLN A 523 -7.18 2.92 12.72
N THR A 524 -5.90 3.32 12.79
CA THR A 524 -5.32 4.35 11.92
C THR A 524 -5.33 3.90 10.46
N MET A 525 -4.89 2.66 10.20
CA MET A 525 -4.91 2.05 8.87
C MET A 525 -6.32 2.00 8.27
N LEU A 526 -7.33 1.55 9.04
CA LEU A 526 -8.70 1.51 8.53
C LEU A 526 -9.29 2.91 8.33
N GLY A 527 -8.93 3.86 9.19
CA GLY A 527 -9.35 5.26 9.09
C GLY A 527 -8.70 6.03 7.92
N SER A 528 -7.59 5.54 7.39
CA SER A 528 -6.89 6.17 6.26
C SER A 528 -7.48 5.82 4.90
N ILE A 529 -8.37 4.81 4.83
CA ILE A 529 -9.03 4.42 3.59
C ILE A 529 -9.95 5.57 3.16
N PRO A 530 -9.72 6.22 1.99
CA PRO A 530 -10.51 7.38 1.60
C PRO A 530 -11.98 7.00 1.40
N ALA A 531 -12.89 7.96 1.66
CA ALA A 531 -14.33 7.75 1.48
C ALA A 531 -14.71 7.35 0.03
N SER A 532 -13.93 7.77 -0.97
CA SER A 532 -14.09 7.35 -2.37
C SER A 532 -13.82 5.86 -2.61
N PHE A 533 -13.19 5.16 -1.67
CA PHE A 533 -12.93 3.71 -1.68
C PHE A 533 -13.84 2.96 -0.69
N GLU A 534 -15.09 3.41 -0.55
CA GLU A 534 -16.11 2.82 0.32
C GLU A 534 -16.26 1.29 0.20
N PRO A 535 -16.24 0.70 -1.02
CA PRO A 535 -16.32 -0.76 -1.17
C PRO A 535 -15.15 -1.51 -0.51
N LEU A 536 -13.92 -1.00 -0.68
CA LEU A 536 -12.72 -1.54 -0.06
C LEU A 536 -12.81 -1.44 1.47
N ARG A 537 -13.29 -0.30 1.98
CA ARG A 537 -13.50 -0.07 3.41
C ARG A 537 -14.46 -1.09 4.01
N LYS A 538 -15.62 -1.33 3.38
CA LYS A 538 -16.60 -2.34 3.82
C LYS A 538 -16.01 -3.75 3.80
N MET A 539 -15.27 -4.10 2.76
CA MET A 539 -14.59 -5.40 2.66
C MET A 539 -13.59 -5.58 3.81
N MET A 540 -12.74 -4.57 4.07
CA MET A 540 -11.79 -4.58 5.17
C MET A 540 -12.48 -4.76 6.52
N TYR A 541 -13.60 -4.10 6.77
CA TYR A 541 -14.33 -4.22 8.05
C TYR A 541 -14.89 -5.61 8.26
N ARG A 542 -15.38 -6.25 7.19
CA ARG A 542 -15.88 -7.63 7.23
C ARG A 542 -14.77 -8.64 7.52
N ARG A 543 -13.59 -8.46 6.91
CA ARG A 543 -12.44 -9.38 7.04
C ARG A 543 -11.57 -9.12 8.28
N LEU A 544 -11.66 -7.94 8.87
CA LEU A 544 -10.94 -7.56 10.10
C LEU A 544 -11.92 -7.36 11.26
N ALA A 545 -12.39 -6.13 11.42
CA ALA A 545 -13.46 -5.74 12.33
C ALA A 545 -13.98 -4.34 11.98
N ASP A 546 -15.22 -4.03 12.37
CA ASP A 546 -15.82 -2.71 12.16
C ASP A 546 -15.42 -1.72 13.27
N PRO A 547 -14.62 -0.67 12.98
CA PRO A 547 -14.24 0.35 13.96
C PRO A 547 -15.42 1.21 14.45
N ALA A 548 -16.62 1.10 13.87
CA ALA A 548 -17.82 1.76 14.41
C ALA A 548 -18.41 1.02 15.62
N THR A 549 -18.08 -0.27 15.80
CA THR A 549 -18.60 -1.11 16.90
C THR A 549 -17.65 -1.14 18.09
N THR A 550 -18.18 -1.39 19.29
CA THR A 550 -17.35 -1.53 20.50
C THR A 550 -16.43 -2.74 20.41
N GLU A 551 -16.97 -3.85 19.91
CA GLU A 551 -16.28 -5.11 19.71
C GLU A 551 -15.15 -4.94 18.69
N GLY A 552 -15.42 -4.29 17.57
CA GLY A 552 -14.42 -4.07 16.54
C GLY A 552 -13.31 -3.11 16.96
N LYS A 553 -13.62 -2.03 17.70
CA LYS A 553 -12.58 -1.18 18.31
C LYS A 553 -11.69 -1.96 19.26
N SER A 554 -12.28 -2.82 20.10
CA SER A 554 -11.54 -3.67 21.03
C SER A 554 -10.63 -4.64 20.29
N TRP A 555 -11.15 -5.32 19.25
CA TRP A 555 -10.40 -6.24 18.40
C TRP A 555 -9.22 -5.53 17.72
N LEU A 556 -9.47 -4.39 17.07
CA LEU A 556 -8.42 -3.63 16.38
C LEU A 556 -7.34 -3.15 17.35
N LYS A 557 -7.73 -2.72 18.56
CA LYS A 557 -6.80 -2.31 19.61
C LYS A 557 -5.91 -3.47 20.07
N GLU A 558 -6.49 -4.62 20.39
CA GLU A 558 -5.77 -5.81 20.85
C GLU A 558 -4.79 -6.33 19.79
N ARG A 559 -5.11 -6.16 18.50
CA ARG A 559 -4.33 -6.67 17.37
C ARG A 559 -3.42 -5.64 16.70
N SER A 560 -3.29 -4.46 17.29
CA SER A 560 -2.35 -3.42 16.84
C SER A 560 -1.01 -3.53 17.56
N PRO A 561 0.10 -3.84 16.87
CA PRO A 561 1.45 -3.88 17.46
C PRO A 561 1.81 -2.60 18.22
N PHE A 562 1.28 -1.44 17.82
CA PHE A 562 1.45 -0.16 18.51
C PHE A 562 1.14 -0.26 20.02
N ASN A 563 0.01 -0.91 20.37
CA ASN A 563 -0.44 -1.03 21.76
C ASN A 563 0.41 -2.02 22.59
N GLU A 564 1.10 -2.93 21.91
CA GLU A 564 1.96 -3.95 22.52
C GLU A 564 3.45 -3.69 22.30
N SER A 565 3.81 -2.51 21.77
CA SER A 565 5.19 -2.10 21.50
C SER A 565 6.11 -2.17 22.72
N GLY A 566 5.54 -2.08 23.94
CA GLY A 566 6.28 -2.26 25.20
C GLY A 566 6.82 -3.67 25.44
N LYS A 567 6.27 -4.68 24.76
CA LYS A 567 6.73 -6.08 24.83
C LYS A 567 7.91 -6.36 23.88
N ILE A 568 8.09 -5.51 22.87
CA ILE A 568 9.17 -5.67 21.89
C ILE A 568 10.51 -5.53 22.60
N LYS A 569 11.31 -6.59 22.55
CA LYS A 569 12.71 -6.65 23.05
C LYS A 569 13.72 -6.98 21.95
N THR A 570 13.23 -7.18 20.74
CA THR A 570 13.99 -7.55 19.55
C THR A 570 14.50 -6.26 18.87
N PRO A 571 15.77 -6.20 18.45
CA PRO A 571 16.23 -5.14 17.56
C PRO A 571 15.29 -4.96 16.37
N LEU A 572 14.87 -3.72 16.12
CA LEU A 572 13.87 -3.40 15.11
C LEU A 572 14.41 -2.36 14.13
N MET A 573 14.35 -2.65 12.83
CA MET A 573 14.50 -1.64 11.80
C MET A 573 13.11 -1.25 11.30
N VAL A 574 12.80 0.04 11.28
CA VAL A 574 11.55 0.59 10.77
C VAL A 574 11.83 1.40 9.50
N VAL A 575 11.05 1.17 8.46
CA VAL A 575 11.20 1.79 7.14
C VAL A 575 9.86 2.34 6.69
N GLU A 576 9.76 3.66 6.51
CA GLU A 576 8.49 4.31 6.17
C GLU A 576 8.61 5.42 5.11
N GLY A 577 7.54 5.60 4.34
CA GLY A 577 7.36 6.76 3.48
C GLY A 577 6.59 7.85 4.22
N LEU A 578 7.07 9.09 4.21
CA LEU A 578 6.43 10.21 4.92
C LEU A 578 5.01 10.51 4.41
N ARG A 579 4.70 10.13 3.17
CA ARG A 579 3.41 10.35 2.53
C ARG A 579 2.51 9.12 2.58
N ASP A 580 2.86 8.10 3.34
CA ASP A 580 2.03 6.91 3.52
C ASP A 580 0.78 7.30 4.33
N PRO A 581 -0.44 7.17 3.78
CA PRO A 581 -1.65 7.44 4.55
C PRO A 581 -1.95 6.34 5.57
N GLN A 582 -1.46 5.11 5.37
CA GLN A 582 -1.81 3.94 6.18
C GLN A 582 -0.97 3.82 7.46
N VAL A 583 0.20 4.46 7.50
CA VAL A 583 1.13 4.39 8.62
C VAL A 583 1.43 5.81 9.10
N SER A 584 1.13 6.07 10.38
CA SER A 584 1.30 7.39 10.97
C SER A 584 2.73 7.56 11.47
N ARG A 585 3.48 8.49 10.87
CA ARG A 585 4.77 8.92 11.41
C ARG A 585 4.72 9.22 12.90
N ALA A 586 3.64 9.84 13.37
CA ALA A 586 3.52 10.18 14.79
C ALA A 586 3.42 8.93 15.67
N GLU A 587 2.82 7.84 15.21
CA GLU A 587 2.74 6.56 15.93
C GLU A 587 4.09 5.84 15.88
N THR A 588 4.74 5.84 14.71
CA THR A 588 6.08 5.30 14.49
C THR A 588 7.11 5.96 15.38
N ASP A 589 7.12 7.29 15.42
CA ASP A 589 8.02 8.08 16.26
C ASP A 589 7.84 7.70 17.76
N GLN A 590 6.62 7.39 18.23
CA GLN A 590 6.43 6.93 19.63
C GLN A 590 6.99 5.53 19.87
N VAL A 591 6.85 4.62 18.91
CA VAL A 591 7.40 3.27 19.02
C VAL A 591 8.92 3.32 19.03
N VAL A 592 9.53 4.11 18.14
CA VAL A 592 10.98 4.32 18.08
C VAL A 592 11.49 4.93 19.38
N ALA A 593 10.85 6.00 19.88
CA ALA A 593 11.24 6.62 21.15
C ALA A 593 11.09 5.65 22.34
N GLY A 594 10.00 4.88 22.40
CA GLY A 594 9.76 3.91 23.47
C GLY A 594 10.68 2.69 23.42
N LEU A 595 11.21 2.33 22.26
CA LEU A 595 12.27 1.31 22.13
C LEU A 595 13.62 1.85 22.63
N ARG A 596 13.98 3.07 22.18
CA ARG A 596 15.19 3.78 22.63
C ARG A 596 15.24 3.93 24.15
N GLU A 597 14.15 4.40 24.78
CA GLU A 597 14.07 4.58 26.24
C GLU A 597 14.29 3.28 27.04
N ARG A 598 14.00 2.13 26.42
CA ARG A 598 14.23 0.80 27.00
C ARG A 598 15.54 0.17 26.53
N ALA A 599 16.40 0.94 25.87
CA ALA A 599 17.66 0.50 25.27
C ALA A 599 17.51 -0.70 24.31
N VAL A 600 16.36 -0.82 23.66
CA VAL A 600 16.16 -1.78 22.56
C VAL A 600 16.74 -1.16 21.29
N PRO A 601 17.70 -1.81 20.60
CA PRO A 601 18.27 -1.25 19.38
C PRO A 601 17.20 -1.01 18.32
N VAL A 602 17.16 0.20 17.77
CA VAL A 602 16.23 0.58 16.73
C VAL A 602 16.95 1.35 15.63
N GLU A 603 16.69 1.02 14.37
CA GLU A 603 17.11 1.80 13.19
C GLU A 603 15.85 2.33 12.49
N TYR A 604 15.90 3.55 11.96
CA TYR A 604 14.72 4.19 11.38
C TYR A 604 15.06 4.90 10.06
N LEU A 605 14.42 4.47 8.97
CA LEU A 605 14.47 5.13 7.68
C LEU A 605 13.11 5.79 7.38
N LEU A 606 13.12 7.07 7.02
CA LEU A 606 11.95 7.84 6.65
C LEU A 606 12.20 8.59 5.33
N ALA A 607 11.57 8.13 4.25
CA ALA A 607 11.72 8.75 2.93
C ALA A 607 10.65 9.85 2.72
N PRO A 608 11.02 11.13 2.55
CA PRO A 608 10.07 12.25 2.41
C PRO A 608 9.30 12.26 1.07
N ASP A 609 9.76 11.48 0.10
CA ASP A 609 9.27 11.40 -1.28
C ASP A 609 8.62 10.05 -1.63
N GLU A 610 8.39 9.19 -0.64
CA GLU A 610 7.67 7.92 -0.79
C GLU A 610 6.33 7.94 -0.02
N GLY A 611 5.42 7.08 -0.44
CA GLY A 611 4.17 6.76 0.26
C GLY A 611 4.18 5.34 0.80
N HIS A 612 3.08 4.61 0.62
CA HIS A 612 2.96 3.21 1.08
C HIS A 612 3.86 2.22 0.31
N GLY A 613 4.15 2.52 -0.95
CA GLY A 613 5.11 1.76 -1.76
C GLY A 613 6.44 2.50 -1.86
N TRP A 614 7.55 1.76 -1.87
CA TRP A 614 8.90 2.27 -2.10
C TRP A 614 9.26 2.12 -3.58
N THR A 615 8.88 3.10 -4.39
CA THR A 615 8.89 2.98 -5.85
C THR A 615 10.14 3.55 -6.50
N ARG A 616 10.85 4.47 -5.83
CA ARG A 616 12.05 5.09 -6.39
C ARG A 616 13.23 4.13 -6.27
N PRO A 617 13.94 3.81 -7.37
CA PRO A 617 15.05 2.85 -7.34
C PRO A 617 16.11 3.18 -6.29
N VAL A 618 16.50 4.46 -6.15
CA VAL A 618 17.51 4.88 -5.18
C VAL A 618 17.08 4.67 -3.73
N ASN A 619 15.80 4.92 -3.40
CA ASN A 619 15.24 4.69 -2.08
C ASN A 619 15.18 3.19 -1.77
N HIS A 620 14.69 2.41 -2.74
CA HIS A 620 14.63 0.96 -2.62
C HIS A 620 16.02 0.34 -2.39
N MET A 621 17.04 0.79 -3.12
CA MET A 621 18.42 0.32 -2.95
C MET A 621 19.04 0.74 -1.60
N ALA A 622 18.76 1.97 -1.14
CA ALA A 622 19.18 2.43 0.18
C ALA A 622 18.56 1.59 1.31
N MET A 623 17.26 1.31 1.22
CA MET A 623 16.54 0.43 2.13
C MET A 623 17.15 -0.98 2.16
N LEU A 624 17.38 -1.59 0.99
CA LEU A 624 17.96 -2.93 0.90
C LEU A 624 19.37 -2.98 1.52
N ALA A 625 20.21 -1.99 1.25
CA ALA A 625 21.55 -1.90 1.82
C ALA A 625 21.53 -1.81 3.35
N ALA A 626 20.61 -1.01 3.91
CA ALA A 626 20.44 -0.87 5.35
C ALA A 626 19.88 -2.16 5.99
N ALA A 627 18.83 -2.75 5.41
CA ALA A 627 18.24 -4.01 5.91
C ALA A 627 19.24 -5.18 5.86
N GLU A 628 20.03 -5.29 4.79
CA GLU A 628 21.09 -6.29 4.64
C GLU A 628 22.13 -6.16 5.76
N LYS A 629 22.62 -4.94 6.01
CA LYS A 629 23.60 -4.65 7.07
C LYS A 629 23.03 -4.87 8.46
N PHE A 630 21.80 -4.44 8.71
CA PHE A 630 21.10 -4.60 9.99
C PHE A 630 20.95 -6.09 10.35
N LEU A 631 20.44 -6.89 9.42
CA LEU A 631 20.30 -8.33 9.62
C LEU A 631 21.65 -9.01 9.82
N ALA A 632 22.67 -8.68 9.02
CA ALA A 632 24.02 -9.21 9.18
C ALA A 632 24.62 -8.90 10.57
N THR A 633 24.39 -7.70 11.10
CA THR A 633 24.86 -7.27 12.43
C THR A 633 24.28 -8.15 13.55
N HIS A 634 22.98 -8.43 13.48
CA HIS A 634 22.24 -9.14 14.52
C HIS A 634 22.25 -10.67 14.38
N LEU A 635 22.40 -11.20 13.16
CA LEU A 635 22.39 -12.65 12.87
C LEU A 635 23.75 -13.22 12.47
N LYS A 636 24.77 -12.37 12.34
CA LYS A 636 26.14 -12.74 11.93
C LYS A 636 26.21 -13.32 10.50
N GLY A 637 25.37 -12.80 9.61
CA GLY A 637 25.44 -13.11 8.17
C GLY A 637 26.49 -12.26 7.43
N ARG A 638 26.60 -12.49 6.12
CA ARG A 638 27.43 -11.67 5.22
C ARG A 638 26.62 -10.47 4.73
N TYR A 639 27.28 -9.38 4.33
CA TYR A 639 26.65 -8.25 3.64
C TYR A 639 27.65 -7.53 2.73
N GLN A 640 27.16 -6.85 1.69
CA GLN A 640 27.96 -5.97 0.85
C GLN A 640 28.02 -4.56 1.49
N GLY A 641 29.22 -4.12 1.88
CA GLY A 641 29.44 -2.91 2.69
C GLY A 641 29.51 -1.60 1.93
N ASP A 642 29.80 -1.64 0.63
CA ASP A 642 29.79 -0.49 -0.27
C ASP A 642 28.42 -0.31 -0.93
N ALA A 643 28.13 0.89 -1.40
CA ALA A 643 26.99 1.22 -2.25
C ALA A 643 27.41 2.35 -3.20
N THR A 644 26.63 2.60 -4.26
CA THR A 644 26.91 3.73 -5.16
C THR A 644 26.92 5.05 -4.38
N PRO A 645 27.64 6.09 -4.84
CA PRO A 645 27.65 7.40 -4.17
C PRO A 645 26.24 8.02 -4.04
N GLU A 646 25.37 7.76 -5.01
CA GLU A 646 23.98 8.20 -4.98
C GLU A 646 23.19 7.49 -3.87
N VAL A 647 23.24 6.16 -3.82
CA VAL A 647 22.57 5.36 -2.78
C VAL A 647 23.11 5.68 -1.39
N SER A 648 24.43 5.86 -1.25
CA SER A 648 25.06 6.20 0.04
C SER A 648 24.61 7.57 0.57
N ARG A 649 24.58 8.59 -0.31
CA ARG A 649 24.04 9.91 0.06
C ARG A 649 22.57 9.80 0.42
N ARG A 650 21.78 9.09 -0.39
CA ARG A 650 20.35 8.96 -0.18
C ARG A 650 20.03 8.24 1.13
N LEU A 651 20.76 7.17 1.44
CA LEU A 651 20.64 6.46 2.71
C LEU A 651 20.90 7.40 3.89
N ALA A 652 21.95 8.22 3.83
CA ALA A 652 22.24 9.20 4.88
C ALA A 652 21.14 10.26 5.04
N GLU A 653 20.53 10.70 3.94
CA GLU A 653 19.43 11.69 3.96
C GLU A 653 18.14 11.16 4.60
N ILE A 654 17.80 9.90 4.33
CA ILE A 654 16.55 9.28 4.81
C ILE A 654 16.72 8.56 6.16
N THR A 655 17.95 8.41 6.66
CA THR A 655 18.20 7.82 7.98
C THR A 655 17.85 8.81 9.07
N ILE A 656 16.92 8.43 9.95
CA ILE A 656 16.55 9.18 11.13
C ILE A 656 17.35 8.65 12.32
N ASP A 657 18.02 9.58 13.00
CA ASP A 657 18.68 9.29 14.28
C ASP A 657 17.62 9.08 15.37
N PRO A 658 17.48 7.85 15.92
CA PRO A 658 16.49 7.57 16.97
C PRO A 658 16.66 8.44 18.22
N GLU A 659 17.87 8.91 18.51
CA GLU A 659 18.15 9.81 19.64
C GLU A 659 17.51 11.19 19.44
N LYS A 660 17.29 11.60 18.18
CA LYS A 660 16.64 12.87 17.82
C LYS A 660 15.14 12.77 17.65
N VAL A 661 14.57 11.56 17.69
CA VAL A 661 13.11 11.37 17.65
C VAL A 661 12.55 11.88 18.98
N ALA A 662 11.69 12.90 18.90
CA ALA A 662 11.08 13.50 20.07
C ALA A 662 10.35 12.42 20.88
N ALA A 663 10.64 12.34 22.19
CA ALA A 663 9.90 11.49 23.10
C ALA A 663 8.46 12.03 23.20
N SER A 664 7.57 11.59 22.32
CA SER A 664 6.16 11.82 22.54
C SER A 664 5.71 10.92 23.67
N VAL A 665 5.12 11.51 24.70
CA VAL A 665 4.35 10.80 25.73
C VAL A 665 3.44 9.80 25.01
N ARG A 666 3.59 8.52 25.32
CA ARG A 666 2.68 7.45 24.86
C ARG A 666 1.26 7.99 24.84
N ALA A 667 0.55 7.84 23.72
CA ALA A 667 -0.87 8.19 23.59
C ALA A 667 -1.81 7.37 24.49
N ASN A 668 -1.32 6.81 25.60
CA ASN A 668 -2.10 6.23 26.68
C ASN A 668 -2.03 7.15 27.89
N THR A 669 -3.02 8.05 27.94
CA THR A 669 -3.74 8.65 29.08
C THR A 669 -3.83 10.17 28.98
N ALA A 670 -4.85 10.69 28.28
CA ALA A 670 -5.35 12.05 28.50
C ALA A 670 -6.05 12.16 29.87
N SER A 671 -5.36 11.77 30.95
CA SER A 671 -5.84 11.78 32.34
C SER A 671 -5.01 12.69 33.25
N ALA A 672 -3.94 13.30 32.74
CA ALA A 672 -3.05 14.13 33.52
C ALA A 672 -3.48 15.60 33.45
N VAL A 673 -3.68 16.22 34.61
CA VAL A 673 -3.73 17.69 34.75
C VAL A 673 -2.32 18.22 34.42
N PRO A 674 -2.16 19.26 33.60
CA PRO A 674 -0.84 19.76 33.25
C PRO A 674 -0.16 20.44 34.44
N THR A 675 1.17 20.40 34.47
CA THR A 675 1.95 21.27 35.37
C THR A 675 1.93 22.69 34.83
N LEU A 676 1.44 23.63 35.64
CA LEU A 676 1.42 25.05 35.32
C LEU A 676 2.78 25.68 35.66
N VAL A 677 3.23 26.63 34.84
CA VAL A 677 4.46 27.41 35.09
C VAL A 677 4.16 28.87 35.43
N ALA A 678 2.89 29.27 35.35
CA ALA A 678 2.40 30.57 35.73
C ALA A 678 1.01 30.44 36.35
N ASP A 679 0.68 31.37 37.24
CA ASP A 679 -0.66 31.47 37.80
C ASP A 679 -1.58 32.23 36.84
N LEU A 680 -2.84 31.79 36.79
CA LEU A 680 -3.91 32.58 36.17
C LEU A 680 -4.07 33.90 36.93
N LYS A 681 -4.26 35.01 36.22
CA LYS A 681 -4.35 36.35 36.80
C LYS A 681 -5.74 36.95 36.62
N PRO A 682 -6.25 37.73 37.59
CA PRO A 682 -7.43 38.54 37.38
C PRO A 682 -7.24 39.47 36.17
N GLY A 683 -8.28 39.63 35.36
CA GLY A 683 -8.18 40.46 34.17
C GLY A 683 -9.50 40.59 33.41
N TYR A 684 -9.58 41.66 32.63
CA TYR A 684 -10.69 41.94 31.73
C TYR A 684 -10.16 42.01 30.30
N TYR A 685 -10.48 41.02 29.49
CA TYR A 685 -9.95 40.82 28.14
C TYR A 685 -11.05 41.10 27.13
N ARG A 686 -10.88 42.12 26.28
CA ARG A 686 -11.83 42.47 25.23
C ARG A 686 -11.30 42.04 23.87
N TYR A 687 -12.12 41.38 23.07
CA TYR A 687 -11.77 40.99 21.71
C TYR A 687 -12.76 41.55 20.70
N GLN A 688 -12.22 41.97 19.57
CA GLN A 688 -12.98 42.18 18.36
C GLN A 688 -12.91 40.91 17.52
N THR A 689 -14.06 40.24 17.33
CA THR A 689 -14.14 38.97 16.62
C THR A 689 -14.78 39.16 15.25
N LYS A 690 -14.07 38.77 14.18
CA LYS A 690 -14.57 38.74 12.80
C LYS A 690 -14.92 37.30 12.42
N LEU A 691 -16.15 37.09 11.98
CA LEU A 691 -16.63 35.82 11.42
C LEU A 691 -16.71 35.94 9.89
N SER A 692 -16.05 35.03 9.17
CA SER A 692 -16.08 34.97 7.70
C SER A 692 -16.61 33.62 7.22
N LEU A 693 -17.67 33.65 6.40
CA LEU A 693 -18.27 32.47 5.77
C LEU A 693 -18.86 32.84 4.40
N GLY A 694 -18.43 32.16 3.33
CA GLY A 694 -18.99 32.33 1.99
C GLY A 694 -18.93 33.77 1.45
N GLY A 695 -17.88 34.53 1.81
CA GLY A 695 -17.68 35.92 1.39
C GLY A 695 -18.48 36.97 2.17
N LYS A 696 -19.24 36.58 3.20
CA LYS A 696 -19.91 37.50 4.12
C LYS A 696 -19.12 37.63 5.43
N GLU A 697 -19.03 38.85 5.95
CA GLU A 697 -18.37 39.15 7.21
C GLU A 697 -19.36 39.68 8.25
N ALA A 698 -19.22 39.21 9.50
CA ALA A 698 -19.93 39.75 10.65
C ALA A 698 -18.93 40.04 11.78
N SER A 699 -19.14 41.14 12.52
CA SER A 699 -18.33 41.49 13.68
C SER A 699 -19.10 41.25 14.97
N ILE A 700 -18.47 40.54 15.90
CA ILE A 700 -18.99 40.20 17.22
C ILE A 700 -18.01 40.74 18.26
N LYS A 701 -18.52 41.40 19.30
CA LYS A 701 -17.71 41.77 20.46
C LYS A 701 -17.79 40.66 21.48
N THR A 702 -16.61 40.22 21.95
CA THR A 702 -16.52 39.26 23.05
C THR A 702 -15.64 39.82 24.17
N ALA A 703 -15.94 39.42 25.40
CA ALA A 703 -15.14 39.78 26.55
C ALA A 703 -14.99 38.58 27.48
N THR A 704 -13.81 38.42 28.07
CA THR A 704 -13.55 37.44 29.13
C THR A 704 -13.16 38.18 30.40
N ILE A 705 -13.82 37.89 31.51
CA ILE A 705 -13.52 38.39 32.84
C ILE A 705 -12.95 37.23 33.64
N ILE A 706 -11.81 37.42 34.28
CA ILE A 706 -11.22 36.48 35.23
C ILE A 706 -11.14 37.18 36.57
N GLU A 707 -11.73 36.59 37.59
CA GLU A 707 -11.73 37.09 38.95
C GLU A 707 -11.51 35.95 39.95
N GLU A 708 -10.95 36.29 41.11
CA GLU A 708 -10.88 35.34 42.22
C GLU A 708 -12.18 35.40 43.01
N LYS A 709 -12.80 34.24 43.23
CA LYS A 709 -14.03 34.12 44.00
C LYS A 709 -14.02 32.83 44.80
N ASP A 710 -14.28 32.93 46.10
CA ASP A 710 -14.41 31.79 47.02
C ASP A 710 -13.22 30.80 46.97
N GLY A 711 -12.00 31.31 46.82
CA GLY A 711 -10.78 30.50 46.74
C GLY A 711 -10.58 29.76 45.40
N ALA A 712 -11.38 30.07 44.38
CA ALA A 712 -11.29 29.56 43.02
C ALA A 712 -11.16 30.70 42.00
N TRP A 713 -10.88 30.37 40.74
CA TRP A 713 -10.98 31.32 39.64
C TRP A 713 -12.37 31.24 39.02
N ALA A 714 -13.05 32.38 38.91
CA ALA A 714 -14.27 32.51 38.12
C ALA A 714 -13.91 33.17 36.78
N ALA A 715 -14.18 32.46 35.69
CA ALA A 715 -13.98 32.97 34.33
C ALA A 715 -15.35 33.15 33.66
N THR A 716 -15.68 34.37 33.27
CA THR A 716 -16.96 34.71 32.62
C THR A 716 -16.69 35.22 31.21
N GLU A 717 -17.26 34.58 30.20
CA GLU A 717 -17.21 35.01 28.81
C GLU A 717 -18.56 35.58 28.38
N MET A 718 -18.53 36.75 27.76
CA MET A 718 -19.70 37.45 27.23
C MET A 718 -19.55 37.64 25.73
N ALA A 719 -20.60 37.36 24.97
CA ALA A 719 -20.64 37.58 23.52
C ALA A 719 -21.93 38.29 23.10
N GLU A 720 -21.80 39.39 22.36
CA GLU A 720 -22.94 40.12 21.77
C GLU A 720 -23.37 39.44 20.46
N THR A 721 -24.42 38.62 20.51
CA THR A 721 -24.93 37.90 19.34
C THR A 721 -26.25 38.49 18.82
N PRO A 722 -26.66 38.20 17.58
CA PRO A 722 -27.98 38.58 17.08
C PRO A 722 -29.17 38.03 17.91
N MET A 723 -28.95 36.95 18.69
CA MET A 723 -29.96 36.34 19.57
C MET A 723 -29.92 36.89 21.00
N GLY A 724 -29.21 38.00 21.24
CA GLY A 724 -28.97 38.58 22.56
C GLY A 724 -27.60 38.22 23.14
N THR A 725 -27.30 38.77 24.31
CA THR A 725 -26.02 38.53 25.00
C THR A 725 -25.95 37.09 25.50
N SER A 726 -24.94 36.36 25.07
CA SER A 726 -24.57 35.06 25.62
C SER A 726 -23.60 35.25 26.78
N ILE A 727 -23.83 34.56 27.90
CA ILE A 727 -22.95 34.53 29.06
C ILE A 727 -22.59 33.07 29.36
N ASP A 728 -21.30 32.74 29.37
CA ASP A 728 -20.78 31.44 29.78
C ASP A 728 -19.79 31.64 30.93
N MET A 729 -19.95 30.92 32.04
CA MET A 729 -19.13 31.04 33.23
C MET A 729 -18.55 29.69 33.61
N ALA A 730 -17.27 29.67 33.96
CA ALA A 730 -16.57 28.50 34.50
C ALA A 730 -15.92 28.81 35.84
N ILE A 731 -16.00 27.86 36.78
CA ILE A 731 -15.27 27.89 38.05
C ILE A 731 -14.08 26.92 37.95
N LEU A 732 -12.86 27.43 38.06
CA LEU A 732 -11.62 26.69 37.91
C LEU A 732 -10.87 26.59 39.24
N VAL A 733 -10.32 25.41 39.54
CA VAL A 733 -9.52 25.18 40.75
C VAL A 733 -8.16 25.90 40.65
N LYS A 734 -7.77 26.65 41.68
CA LYS A 734 -6.43 27.26 41.75
C LYS A 734 -5.31 26.22 41.64
N GLY A 735 -4.21 26.58 40.99
CA GLY A 735 -3.03 25.73 40.80
C GLY A 735 -3.17 24.58 39.80
N THR A 736 -4.39 24.14 39.46
CA THR A 736 -4.63 23.04 38.50
C THR A 736 -5.47 23.46 37.29
N LEU A 737 -6.27 24.52 37.44
CA LEU A 737 -7.22 25.02 36.45
C LEU A 737 -8.19 23.96 35.93
N VAL A 738 -8.47 22.95 36.77
CA VAL A 738 -9.52 21.96 36.53
C VAL A 738 -10.87 22.62 36.70
N VAL A 739 -11.79 22.36 35.78
CA VAL A 739 -13.16 22.89 35.85
C VAL A 739 -13.95 22.17 36.93
N LYS A 740 -14.55 22.92 37.85
CA LYS A 740 -15.49 22.43 38.87
C LYS A 740 -16.94 22.61 38.47
N ARG A 741 -17.25 23.71 37.80
CA ARG A 741 -18.60 24.07 37.40
C ARG A 741 -18.56 24.88 36.13
N ARG A 742 -19.55 24.67 35.26
CA ARG A 742 -19.84 25.53 34.11
C ARG A 742 -21.31 25.89 34.10
N SER A 743 -21.62 27.16 33.83
CA SER A 743 -22.98 27.63 33.64
C SER A 743 -23.06 28.55 32.43
N MET A 744 -24.02 28.31 31.54
CA MET A 744 -24.24 29.10 30.33
C MET A 744 -25.68 29.63 30.30
N LYS A 745 -25.88 30.85 29.81
CA LYS A 745 -27.19 31.45 29.58
C LYS A 745 -27.21 32.27 28.29
N GLN A 746 -28.19 32.01 27.44
CA GLN A 746 -28.48 32.80 26.24
C GLN A 746 -29.98 32.73 25.93
N GLY A 747 -30.69 33.86 26.04
CA GLY A 747 -32.16 33.86 25.93
C GLY A 747 -32.82 32.89 26.92
N ASP A 748 -33.71 32.04 26.42
CA ASP A 748 -34.42 31.01 27.19
C ASP A 748 -33.64 29.69 27.34
N ALA A 749 -32.41 29.63 26.83
CA ALA A 749 -31.51 28.50 27.01
C ALA A 749 -30.57 28.72 28.19
N SER A 750 -30.50 27.74 29.10
CA SER A 750 -29.51 27.71 30.17
C SER A 750 -28.91 26.32 30.36
N VAL A 751 -27.65 26.27 30.76
CA VAL A 751 -26.93 25.05 31.13
C VAL A 751 -26.29 25.29 32.49
N ASP A 752 -26.42 24.32 33.39
CA ASP A 752 -25.69 24.28 34.66
C ASP A 752 -25.14 22.88 34.83
N VAL A 753 -23.82 22.74 34.92
CA VAL A 753 -23.13 21.45 35.08
C VAL A 753 -22.02 21.57 36.12
N ASP A 754 -22.04 20.64 37.07
CA ASP A 754 -20.98 20.44 38.05
C ASP A 754 -20.12 19.24 37.61
N PHE A 755 -18.81 19.36 37.83
CA PHE A 755 -17.82 18.34 37.53
C PHE A 755 -17.16 17.87 38.83
N SER A 756 -17.40 16.62 39.20
CA SER A 756 -16.80 16.00 40.39
C SER A 756 -16.56 14.51 40.14
N ASP A 757 -15.48 13.97 40.71
CA ASP A 757 -15.13 12.54 40.66
C ASP A 757 -15.15 11.92 39.25
N GLY A 758 -14.70 12.68 38.25
CA GLY A 758 -14.67 12.24 36.86
C GLY A 758 -16.06 12.13 36.21
N ARG A 759 -17.09 12.75 36.79
CA ARG A 759 -18.45 12.81 36.24
C ARG A 759 -18.91 14.25 36.03
N ALA A 760 -19.74 14.43 35.01
CA ALA A 760 -20.51 15.65 34.77
C ALA A 760 -21.97 15.41 35.18
N ALA A 761 -22.50 16.23 36.08
CA ALA A 761 -23.88 16.16 36.55
C ALA A 761 -24.53 17.55 36.51
N GLY A 762 -25.74 17.65 35.97
CA GLY A 762 -26.36 18.96 35.79
C GLY A 762 -27.65 18.94 34.98
N LYS A 763 -28.00 20.08 34.40
CA LYS A 763 -29.18 20.22 33.54
C LYS A 763 -28.98 21.22 32.41
N ILE A 764 -29.67 20.96 31.32
CA ILE A 764 -29.84 21.84 30.17
C ILE A 764 -31.33 22.20 30.13
N SER A 765 -31.67 23.49 30.12
CA SER A 765 -33.02 23.99 29.91
C SER A 765 -33.06 24.75 28.60
N VAL A 766 -34.01 24.43 27.72
CA VAL A 766 -34.25 25.18 26.47
C VAL A 766 -35.76 25.37 26.33
N ASN A 767 -36.22 26.61 26.22
CA ASN A 767 -37.65 26.94 26.08
C ASN A 767 -38.53 26.31 27.18
N GLY A 768 -38.02 26.23 28.41
CA GLY A 768 -38.71 25.63 29.56
C GLY A 768 -38.71 24.09 29.60
N GLN A 769 -38.10 23.40 28.63
CA GLN A 769 -37.88 21.96 28.69
C GLN A 769 -36.52 21.65 29.32
N GLU A 770 -36.52 20.91 30.43
CA GLU A 770 -35.30 20.49 31.12
C GLU A 770 -34.84 19.09 30.67
N ARG A 771 -33.53 18.93 30.47
CA ARG A 771 -32.85 17.67 30.22
C ARG A 771 -31.69 17.50 31.20
N THR A 772 -31.65 16.40 31.93
CA THR A 772 -30.56 16.09 32.87
C THR A 772 -29.27 15.72 32.14
N ILE A 773 -28.14 16.24 32.63
CA ILE A 773 -26.79 15.82 32.28
C ILE A 773 -26.34 14.79 33.33
N SER A 774 -25.94 13.60 32.87
CA SER A 774 -25.20 12.62 33.67
C SER A 774 -24.27 11.88 32.73
N ALA A 775 -22.98 12.18 32.80
CA ALA A 775 -21.97 11.59 31.93
C ALA A 775 -20.69 11.30 32.70
N ASP A 776 -20.04 10.19 32.35
CA ASP A 776 -18.67 9.92 32.76
C ASP A 776 -17.72 10.72 31.86
N VAL A 777 -16.86 11.53 32.46
CA VAL A 777 -15.85 12.34 31.76
C VAL A 777 -14.43 11.76 31.90
N GLY A 778 -14.30 10.61 32.58
CA GLY A 778 -13.09 9.79 32.63
C GLY A 778 -11.92 10.42 33.39
N GLY A 779 -12.12 11.54 34.10
CA GLY A 779 -11.09 12.26 34.85
C GLY A 779 -11.30 13.78 34.89
N PRO A 780 -10.37 14.54 35.47
CA PRO A 780 -10.43 16.01 35.54
C PRO A 780 -10.32 16.64 34.14
N LEU A 781 -11.06 17.74 33.92
CA LEU A 781 -11.06 18.50 32.67
C LEU A 781 -10.24 19.78 32.86
N PHE A 782 -9.16 19.93 32.10
CA PHE A 782 -8.31 21.11 32.09
C PHE A 782 -8.76 22.08 31.00
N ALA A 783 -8.85 23.38 31.32
CA ALA A 783 -9.15 24.44 30.35
C ALA A 783 -10.38 24.15 29.47
N ASP A 784 -11.42 23.57 30.07
CA ASP A 784 -12.71 23.37 29.42
C ASP A 784 -13.63 24.57 29.75
N ALA A 785 -14.34 25.11 28.76
CA ALA A 785 -15.20 26.31 28.85
C ALA A 785 -14.49 27.68 28.97
N SER A 786 -15.19 28.67 29.56
CA SER A 786 -14.76 30.06 29.70
C SER A 786 -13.42 30.18 30.43
N GLY A 787 -12.55 31.05 29.92
CA GLY A 787 -11.19 31.22 30.47
C GLY A 787 -10.16 30.21 29.96
N SER A 788 -10.55 29.28 29.08
CA SER A 788 -9.66 28.27 28.48
C SER A 788 -8.43 28.88 27.79
N LEU A 789 -8.60 29.97 27.02
CA LEU A 789 -7.49 30.66 26.35
C LEU A 789 -6.44 31.18 27.35
N GLN A 790 -6.89 31.74 28.47
CA GLN A 790 -6.00 32.25 29.51
C GLN A 790 -5.38 31.12 30.33
N ALA A 791 -6.12 30.02 30.55
CA ALA A 791 -5.59 28.82 31.18
C ALA A 791 -4.46 28.19 30.34
N ILE A 792 -4.58 28.19 29.02
CA ILE A 792 -3.51 27.74 28.10
C ILE A 792 -2.26 28.64 28.24
N GLY A 793 -2.42 29.94 28.48
CA GLY A 793 -1.32 30.86 28.75
C GLY A 793 -0.46 30.50 29.97
N CYS A 794 -1.02 29.73 30.90
CA CYS A 794 -0.36 29.28 32.13
C CYS A 794 0.57 28.05 31.92
N LEU A 795 0.56 27.45 30.72
CA LEU A 795 1.37 26.28 30.37
C LEU A 795 2.85 26.65 30.08
N PRO A 796 3.78 25.67 30.07
CA PRO A 796 5.18 25.91 29.74
C PRO A 796 5.40 26.70 28.43
N LEU A 797 4.63 26.35 27.39
CA LEU A 797 4.63 26.97 26.07
C LEU A 797 6.00 27.09 25.37
N ALA A 798 6.98 26.27 25.77
CA ALA A 798 8.26 26.18 25.05
C ALA A 798 8.03 25.67 23.61
N ASP A 799 8.89 26.06 22.68
CA ASP A 799 8.80 25.61 21.28
C ASP A 799 8.79 24.07 21.21
N GLY A 800 7.83 23.51 20.46
CA GLY A 800 7.64 22.06 20.37
C GLY A 800 6.91 21.42 21.56
N TYR A 801 6.53 22.17 22.59
CA TYR A 801 5.70 21.66 23.68
C TYR A 801 4.37 21.12 23.15
N THR A 802 4.04 19.88 23.53
CA THR A 802 2.77 19.24 23.20
C THR A 802 2.06 18.76 24.45
N PHE A 803 0.75 18.89 24.48
CA PHE A 803 -0.07 18.42 25.59
C PHE A 803 -1.42 17.90 25.09
N ALA A 804 -1.90 16.78 25.64
CA ALA A 804 -3.21 16.24 25.33
C ALA A 804 -4.11 16.32 26.56
N TYR A 805 -5.31 16.89 26.41
CA TYR A 805 -6.29 17.05 27.47
C TYR A 805 -7.69 16.71 26.96
N ARG A 806 -8.69 16.71 27.85
CA ARG A 806 -10.08 16.43 27.50
C ARG A 806 -10.96 17.65 27.76
N ASN A 807 -11.91 17.85 26.86
CA ASN A 807 -13.05 18.75 27.04
C ASN A 807 -14.35 17.96 27.03
N PHE A 808 -15.41 18.53 27.60
CA PHE A 808 -16.74 17.94 27.59
C PHE A 808 -17.65 18.63 26.57
N ASP A 809 -18.10 17.86 25.57
CA ASP A 809 -19.05 18.32 24.56
C ASP A 809 -20.47 18.27 25.14
N LEU A 810 -21.01 19.45 25.48
CA LEU A 810 -22.35 19.58 26.06
C LEU A 810 -23.49 19.19 25.10
N GLN A 811 -23.26 19.21 23.79
CA GLN A 811 -24.29 18.80 22.82
C GLN A 811 -24.37 17.28 22.72
N ARG A 812 -23.20 16.62 22.74
CA ARG A 812 -23.08 15.16 22.59
C ARG A 812 -23.03 14.42 23.92
N LEU A 813 -22.87 15.13 25.03
CA LEU A 813 -22.69 14.60 26.39
C LEU A 813 -21.55 13.56 26.47
N LYS A 814 -20.45 13.85 25.78
CA LYS A 814 -19.26 12.97 25.74
C LYS A 814 -17.97 13.79 25.86
N THR A 815 -16.89 13.13 26.25
CA THR A 815 -15.57 13.76 26.22
C THR A 815 -14.98 13.75 24.82
N LYS A 816 -14.15 14.76 24.56
CA LYS A 816 -13.39 14.96 23.33
C LYS A 816 -11.93 15.22 23.71
N VAL A 817 -11.01 14.52 23.06
CA VAL A 817 -9.57 14.74 23.26
C VAL A 817 -9.10 15.93 22.44
N MET A 818 -8.36 16.82 23.10
CA MET A 818 -7.74 18.01 22.54
C MET A 818 -6.23 17.82 22.55
N HIS A 819 -5.60 18.08 21.41
CA HIS A 819 -4.14 18.14 21.28
C HIS A 819 -3.71 19.58 21.10
N LEU A 820 -2.85 20.03 22.01
CA LEU A 820 -2.13 21.29 21.95
C LEU A 820 -0.71 21.04 21.45
N ARG A 821 -0.24 21.89 20.54
CA ARG A 821 1.16 21.95 20.09
C ARG A 821 1.61 23.40 19.96
N VAL A 822 2.80 23.71 20.48
CA VAL A 822 3.48 24.99 20.21
C VAL A 822 4.24 24.86 18.89
N ASN A 823 3.83 25.62 17.88
CA ASN A 823 4.41 25.60 16.53
C ASN A 823 5.62 26.52 16.38
N GLY A 824 5.90 27.35 17.39
CA GLY A 824 7.00 28.29 17.41
C GLY A 824 6.56 29.63 18.00
N SER A 825 7.21 30.69 17.56
CA SER A 825 6.93 32.05 18.00
C SER A 825 6.97 33.02 16.82
N GLU A 826 6.17 34.08 16.86
CA GLU A 826 6.21 35.17 15.88
C GLU A 826 5.78 36.50 16.49
N THR A 827 6.18 37.60 15.82
CA THR A 827 5.68 38.94 16.11
C THR A 827 4.27 39.09 15.53
N VAL A 828 3.29 39.45 16.37
CA VAL A 828 1.89 39.66 15.96
C VAL A 828 1.42 41.06 16.36
N THR A 829 0.78 41.76 15.42
CA THR A 829 0.14 43.07 15.66
C THR A 829 -1.37 42.91 15.69
N VAL A 830 -2.00 43.42 16.76
CA VAL A 830 -3.46 43.48 16.99
C VAL A 830 -3.84 44.89 17.45
N PRO A 831 -5.13 45.26 17.54
CA PRO A 831 -5.52 46.61 17.96
C PRO A 831 -4.97 47.05 19.33
N ALA A 832 -4.73 46.11 20.26
CA ALA A 832 -4.11 46.39 21.55
C ALA A 832 -2.58 46.67 21.50
N GLY A 833 -1.91 46.39 20.38
CA GLY A 833 -0.45 46.61 20.25
C GLY A 833 0.26 45.54 19.43
N THR A 834 1.60 45.57 19.46
CA THR A 834 2.46 44.55 18.83
C THR A 834 3.14 43.71 19.91
N PHE A 835 3.10 42.39 19.76
CA PHE A 835 3.55 41.43 20.76
C PHE A 835 4.45 40.37 20.14
N GLU A 836 5.51 39.99 20.85
CA GLU A 836 6.17 38.72 20.62
C GLU A 836 5.31 37.60 21.23
N ALA A 837 4.83 36.66 20.42
CA ALA A 837 3.86 35.67 20.85
C ALA A 837 4.29 34.23 20.53
N PHE A 838 3.95 33.29 21.41
CA PHE A 838 3.94 31.87 21.11
C PHE A 838 2.77 31.56 20.18
N VAL A 839 3.00 30.71 19.18
CA VAL A 839 1.98 30.23 18.24
C VAL A 839 1.55 28.83 18.68
N VAL A 840 0.35 28.73 19.24
CA VAL A 840 -0.20 27.50 19.80
C VAL A 840 -1.31 26.99 18.89
N GLN A 841 -1.18 25.76 18.42
CA GLN A 841 -2.20 25.05 17.66
C GLN A 841 -2.97 24.11 18.58
N ILE A 842 -4.30 24.12 18.45
CA ILE A 842 -5.20 23.18 19.11
C ILE A 842 -6.01 22.44 18.05
N SER A 843 -6.08 21.12 18.19
CA SER A 843 -6.81 20.24 17.27
C SER A 843 -7.41 19.04 17.99
N SER A 844 -8.34 18.35 17.34
CA SER A 844 -9.00 17.15 17.86
C SER A 844 -8.87 16.01 16.84
N PRO A 845 -8.47 14.80 17.23
CA PRO A 845 -8.43 13.65 16.31
C PRO A 845 -9.81 13.32 15.74
N GLU A 846 -10.86 13.59 16.52
CA GLU A 846 -12.25 13.35 16.12
C GLU A 846 -12.79 14.36 15.09
N SER A 847 -12.07 15.46 14.85
CA SER A 847 -12.45 16.47 13.86
C SER A 847 -11.21 17.17 13.30
N ALA A 848 -10.47 16.47 12.44
CA ALA A 848 -9.19 16.92 11.87
C ALA A 848 -9.27 18.25 11.08
N SER A 849 -10.46 18.61 10.62
CA SER A 849 -10.77 19.89 9.95
C SER A 849 -10.95 21.06 10.92
N ASP A 850 -11.28 20.81 12.18
CA ASP A 850 -11.38 21.85 13.21
C ASP A 850 -10.00 22.16 13.79
N LYS A 851 -9.52 23.38 13.60
CA LYS A 851 -8.23 23.85 14.11
C LYS A 851 -8.38 25.23 14.72
N ALA A 852 -7.73 25.46 15.85
CA ALA A 852 -7.58 26.77 16.44
C ALA A 852 -6.09 27.11 16.54
N MET A 853 -5.72 28.30 16.08
CA MET A 853 -4.40 28.91 16.25
C MET A 853 -4.54 30.03 17.27
N ILE A 854 -3.70 30.03 18.30
CA ILE A 854 -3.72 30.98 19.40
C ILE A 854 -2.35 31.62 19.50
N TRP A 855 -2.32 32.94 19.53
CA TRP A 855 -1.12 33.73 19.77
C TRP A 855 -1.13 34.19 21.22
N ILE A 856 -0.13 33.77 21.99
CA ILE A 856 -0.01 34.08 23.42
C ILE A 856 1.23 34.94 23.62
N ALA A 857 1.06 36.20 24.03
CA ALA A 857 2.16 37.12 24.27
C ALA A 857 3.14 36.53 25.29
N LYS A 858 4.44 36.51 24.94
CA LYS A 858 5.49 35.86 25.75
C LYS A 858 5.64 36.48 27.14
N GLU A 859 5.58 37.80 27.21
CA GLU A 859 5.79 38.57 28.44
C GLU A 859 4.58 38.52 29.37
N SER A 860 3.39 38.87 28.86
CA SER A 860 2.18 38.93 29.68
C SER A 860 1.47 37.59 29.86
N ARG A 861 1.81 36.57 29.04
CA ARG A 861 1.11 35.29 28.90
C ARG A 861 -0.36 35.43 28.49
N GLN A 862 -0.73 36.57 27.92
CA GLN A 862 -2.10 36.85 27.51
C GLN A 862 -2.34 36.37 26.07
N PRO A 863 -3.48 35.72 25.78
CA PRO A 863 -3.89 35.46 24.40
C PRO A 863 -4.24 36.79 23.72
N VAL A 864 -3.51 37.11 22.65
CA VAL A 864 -3.66 38.38 21.91
C VAL A 864 -4.41 38.22 20.60
N LYS A 865 -4.36 37.03 20.00
CA LYS A 865 -5.07 36.68 18.77
C LYS A 865 -5.49 35.22 18.78
N VAL A 866 -6.67 34.92 18.23
CA VAL A 866 -7.16 33.54 18.01
C VAL A 866 -7.76 33.45 16.62
N VAL A 867 -7.43 32.39 15.88
CA VAL A 867 -8.04 32.05 14.59
C VAL A 867 -8.58 30.63 14.67
N THR A 868 -9.89 30.46 14.52
CA THR A 868 -10.56 29.16 14.59
C THR A 868 -11.26 28.86 13.29
N VAL A 869 -11.06 27.65 12.77
CA VAL A 869 -11.81 27.09 11.64
C VAL A 869 -12.79 26.06 12.18
N SER A 870 -14.07 26.19 11.83
CA SER A 870 -15.13 25.29 12.29
C SER A 870 -15.82 24.60 11.12
N SER A 871 -15.65 23.27 11.03
CA SER A 871 -16.35 22.44 10.05
C SER A 871 -17.86 22.40 10.29
N ALA A 872 -18.30 22.46 11.56
CA ALA A 872 -19.71 22.53 11.93
C ALA A 872 -20.41 23.82 11.43
N MET A 873 -19.64 24.88 11.15
CA MET A 873 -20.13 26.12 10.54
C MET A 873 -19.81 26.19 9.04
N GLY A 874 -19.66 25.05 8.35
CA GLY A 874 -19.39 25.01 6.91
C GLY A 874 -17.99 25.52 6.52
N GLY A 875 -17.02 25.40 7.43
CA GLY A 875 -15.65 25.90 7.21
C GLY A 875 -15.47 27.38 7.54
N ALA A 876 -16.40 27.99 8.27
CA ALA A 876 -16.28 29.39 8.70
C ALA A 876 -14.97 29.61 9.47
N THR A 877 -14.32 30.74 9.20
CA THR A 877 -13.14 31.20 9.93
C THR A 877 -13.52 32.33 10.87
N MET A 878 -13.15 32.20 12.14
CA MET A 878 -13.39 33.21 13.16
C MET A 878 -12.05 33.73 13.67
N THR A 879 -11.81 35.04 13.56
CA THR A 879 -10.58 35.70 14.02
C THR A 879 -10.92 36.67 15.14
N SER A 880 -10.37 36.44 16.33
CA SER A 880 -10.54 37.29 17.52
C SER A 880 -9.22 37.99 17.82
N GLU A 881 -9.22 39.31 17.91
CA GLU A 881 -8.04 40.13 18.19
C GLU A 881 -8.27 41.00 19.43
N LEU A 882 -7.29 41.02 20.33
CA LEU A 882 -7.33 41.79 21.59
C LEU A 882 -7.40 43.29 21.28
N VAL A 883 -8.32 43.99 21.95
CA VAL A 883 -8.46 45.46 21.87
C VAL A 883 -8.00 46.12 23.18
N PRO A 884 -7.61 47.41 23.15
CA PRO A 884 -7.21 48.16 24.35
C PRO A 884 -8.27 48.13 25.45
#